data_AF-A0AAT9K0R2-F1
#
_entry.id   AF-A0AAT9K0R2-F1
#
_cell.length_a   1.000
_cell.length_b   1.000
_cell.length_c   1.000
_cell.angle_alpha   90.00
_cell.angle_beta   90.00
_cell.angle_gamma   90.00
#
_symmetry.space_group_name_H-M   'P 1'
#
loop_
_entity.id
_entity.type
_entity.pdbx_description
1 polymer ?
#
loop_
_entity_poly.entity_id
_entity_poly.type
_entity_poly.pdbx_seq_one_letter_code
_entity_poly.pdbx_strand_id
1 'polypeptide(L)'
;MPSLFSRLCSRLSLRPLQSVLAGFLALTLVISTGFWWTPAIAQKITGTPGAPDATTTILGNQLPAPAPPFGGVIKDGALQSKPWWAPRIAAPQQAPNVLLIITDDAGFGVPSTFGGVIPTPAMDRVAKAGLRYNRMFSTALCSPTRAALITGRNHHSAGFGVISEQATGFPGYNSIIERDKATIGRLLKDHGYATAWFGKNHNTPAFQASQSGPFDQWPTGMGFEYFYGFVGGDANQWQPNLFRNTTQIYPFEGKTPGSWNLVTAMADDAIDYMTRMHQINPSKPLFIKYAPGATHAPHHPTQEWVDRIHAMHLFDDGYEKLRERIFANQKKLGVIPKDAKLDPWPADLITPWDQLSPEAQKLFIRQVEVFAAYAAYSDYEIGRVIQQFEDLGKLDNTLIIYINGDNGTSAEGGPLGTPNEVAWFNGLNMLPVDVQMKFFDVWGTDQTYNHMSAGWSWAFDTPFSWFKQNASRLGGVNQNMVVSWPARIKDRGSLREQFVHVIDVVPTILEAAGLRAPNLVDGIPQKPIEGTSFVYTFDGKNAKAPSRHERQYFEMFGQWALYDKGWLLSTKVNRAPWESFGPANPDPLNNQTLELYDLKRDFSQTTDLAAQNPQKLKEMKEAFIAEAKKYQVFPLDASVAARIVAPRPNITAGRREFVYTRPMVGLPQGDSPLLLNTSYSVTADIEVPAGGAEGMLLTSGGRFGGYGFYLKNGRPVWVWNMVDLERLKWEGTEPLSPGKHKVAFDFVYDGKGTGTLAFNDFSGVGRPGTGTLKVDGQVVATKTMPKTLPMILQWDESFDIGSDTLTGVNDADYKPPFRFTGKLNKLTVTVNRPQLSPADIKELEATMRTKAISD
;
A
#
# COMPACT_ATOMS: atom_id res chain seq x y z
N MET A 1 61.00 -12.49 6.67
CA MET A 1 61.95 -11.85 5.74
C MET A 1 61.68 -10.34 5.72
N PRO A 2 62.69 -9.49 5.48
CA PRO A 2 62.79 -8.13 6.07
C PRO A 2 62.60 -7.00 5.03
N SER A 3 62.37 -5.73 5.41
CA SER A 3 63.36 -4.75 5.91
C SER A 3 62.68 -3.63 6.75
N LEU A 4 63.24 -3.10 7.85
CA LEU A 4 64.45 -2.28 8.03
C LEU A 4 64.41 -0.92 7.30
N PHE A 5 64.23 0.18 8.04
CA PHE A 5 65.31 1.17 8.29
C PHE A 5 65.01 2.07 9.50
N SER A 6 66.07 2.51 10.17
CA SER A 6 66.08 3.26 11.45
C SER A 6 66.58 4.71 11.29
N ARG A 7 66.39 5.59 12.29
CA ARG A 7 67.49 6.13 13.16
C ARG A 7 67.07 7.28 14.12
N LEU A 8 67.58 7.16 15.36
CA LEU A 8 68.08 8.19 16.32
C LEU A 8 67.19 9.42 16.68
N CYS A 9 66.89 9.67 17.98
CA CYS A 9 67.75 10.24 19.05
C CYS A 9 68.14 11.72 18.82
N SER A 10 68.13 12.64 19.80
CA SER A 10 67.81 12.62 21.25
C SER A 10 67.94 14.05 21.83
N ARG A 11 67.62 14.27 23.14
CA ARG A 11 68.04 15.45 23.99
C ARG A 11 67.41 16.81 23.58
N LEU A 12 67.20 17.90 24.34
CA LEU A 12 67.24 18.39 25.75
C LEU A 12 66.34 19.68 25.75
N SER A 13 65.88 20.36 26.81
CA SER A 13 65.73 20.12 28.27
C SER A 13 64.78 21.15 28.93
N LEU A 14 64.44 20.90 30.20
CA LEU A 14 63.68 21.69 31.18
C LEU A 14 63.87 23.23 31.30
N ARG A 15 62.74 23.89 31.68
CA ARG A 15 62.56 25.03 32.64
C ARG A 15 62.44 26.50 32.11
N PRO A 16 61.80 27.43 32.87
CA PRO A 16 60.72 28.27 32.33
C PRO A 16 60.91 29.80 32.54
N LEU A 17 60.00 30.63 32.00
CA LEU A 17 59.52 31.85 32.70
C LEU A 17 58.18 32.41 32.13
N GLN A 18 57.62 33.37 32.85
CA GLN A 18 56.24 33.87 32.81
C GLN A 18 55.89 34.86 31.66
N SER A 19 54.59 34.86 31.30
CA SER A 19 53.75 36.02 30.91
C SER A 19 54.17 37.00 29.80
N VAL A 20 53.28 37.24 28.82
CA VAL A 20 52.47 38.48 28.68
C VAL A 20 51.51 38.41 27.45
N LEU A 21 50.34 39.02 27.64
CA LEU A 21 49.22 39.39 26.74
C LEU A 21 49.13 38.97 25.24
N ALA A 22 47.87 38.61 24.93
CA ALA A 22 47.03 39.08 23.81
C ALA A 22 47.15 38.46 22.41
N GLY A 23 46.05 37.81 22.02
CA GLY A 23 45.37 38.16 20.77
C GLY A 23 45.56 37.21 19.59
N PHE A 24 44.77 36.14 19.51
CA PHE A 24 44.14 35.68 18.26
C PHE A 24 42.90 34.82 18.58
N LEU A 25 41.70 35.38 18.38
CA LEU A 25 40.47 34.59 18.36
C LEU A 25 40.40 33.82 17.03
N ALA A 26 40.65 32.51 17.07
CA ALA A 26 40.29 31.61 15.98
C ALA A 26 38.85 31.14 16.17
N LEU A 27 37.94 31.66 15.35
CA LEU A 27 36.51 31.34 15.40
C LEU A 27 36.26 29.91 14.89
N THR A 28 36.35 28.91 15.77
CA THR A 28 35.93 27.54 15.46
C THR A 28 34.43 27.41 15.69
N LEU A 29 33.66 27.65 14.63
CA LEU A 29 32.21 27.50 14.63
C LEU A 29 31.85 26.00 14.74
N VAL A 30 31.69 25.50 15.96
CA VAL A 30 31.11 24.16 16.19
C VAL A 30 29.66 24.19 15.74
N ILE A 31 29.40 23.62 14.56
CA ILE A 31 28.04 23.35 14.08
C ILE A 31 27.44 22.30 15.01
N SER A 32 26.72 22.78 16.02
CA SER A 32 25.96 21.96 16.95
C SER A 32 24.70 21.49 16.23
N THR A 33 24.75 20.29 15.65
CA THR A 33 23.55 19.55 15.27
C THR A 33 22.76 19.26 16.54
N GLY A 34 21.66 20.00 16.73
CA GLY A 34 20.83 19.96 17.92
C GLY A 34 20.06 18.64 18.05
N PHE A 35 20.74 17.58 18.49
CA PHE A 35 20.08 16.40 19.03
C PHE A 35 19.42 16.77 20.36
N TRP A 36 18.15 17.17 20.30
CA TRP A 36 17.31 17.36 21.48
C TRP A 36 17.00 15.98 22.08
N TRP A 37 17.81 15.58 23.06
CA TRP A 37 17.56 14.37 23.83
C TRP A 37 16.33 14.57 24.71
N THR A 38 15.19 14.02 24.31
CA THR A 38 14.06 13.81 25.23
C THR A 38 14.54 12.89 26.36
N PRO A 39 14.46 13.30 27.64
CA PRO A 39 14.92 12.45 28.74
C PRO A 39 14.02 11.22 28.83
N ALA A 40 14.59 10.03 28.63
CA ALA A 40 13.85 8.78 28.81
C ALA A 40 13.39 8.67 30.27
N ILE A 41 12.19 8.12 30.46
CA ILE A 41 11.75 7.69 31.79
C ILE A 41 12.72 6.59 32.23
N ALA A 42 13.40 6.81 33.35
CA ALA A 42 14.32 5.81 33.91
C ALA A 42 13.59 4.48 34.16
N GLN A 43 14.33 3.37 34.08
CA GLN A 43 13.78 2.05 34.41
C GLN A 43 13.17 2.08 35.82
N LYS A 44 11.86 1.84 35.88
CA LYS A 44 11.08 1.91 37.12
C LYS A 44 10.30 0.61 37.30
N ILE A 45 10.58 -0.08 38.40
CA ILE A 45 9.77 -1.20 38.87
C ILE A 45 8.53 -0.66 39.60
N THR A 46 7.39 -1.26 39.34
CA THR A 46 6.12 -1.04 40.07
C THR A 46 5.71 -2.34 40.73
N GLY A 47 5.24 -2.29 41.98
CA GLY A 47 5.04 -3.48 42.81
C GLY A 47 6.32 -3.95 43.53
N THR A 48 6.25 -5.09 44.21
CA THR A 48 7.39 -5.62 44.99
C THR A 48 8.31 -6.48 44.11
N PRO A 49 9.62 -6.19 43.98
CA PRO A 49 10.52 -7.00 43.17
C PRO A 49 10.50 -8.48 43.56
N GLY A 50 10.23 -9.36 42.60
CA GLY A 50 10.09 -10.81 42.82
C GLY A 50 8.65 -11.32 42.96
N ALA A 51 7.67 -10.43 43.15
CA ALA A 51 6.27 -10.79 43.23
C ALA A 51 5.64 -10.96 41.82
N PRO A 52 4.60 -11.82 41.65
CA PRO A 52 3.99 -12.07 40.34
C PRO A 52 3.31 -10.85 39.69
N ASP A 53 2.89 -9.89 40.50
CA ASP A 53 2.21 -8.65 40.07
C ASP A 53 3.20 -7.59 39.57
N ALA A 54 4.47 -7.68 39.96
CA ALA A 54 5.48 -6.67 39.66
C ALA A 54 5.68 -6.43 38.16
N THR A 55 5.82 -5.17 37.78
CA THR A 55 6.10 -4.73 36.41
C THR A 55 7.31 -3.81 36.33
N THR A 56 7.91 -3.67 35.15
CA THR A 56 9.02 -2.73 34.90
C THR A 56 8.84 -2.02 33.55
N THR A 57 9.17 -0.74 33.50
CA THR A 57 9.56 -0.11 32.23
C THR A 57 10.95 -0.60 31.81
N ILE A 58 11.30 -0.45 30.53
CA ILE A 58 12.64 -0.74 30.00
C ILE A 58 13.21 0.49 29.29
N LEU A 59 14.54 0.60 29.24
CA LEU A 59 15.22 1.73 28.59
C LEU A 59 15.11 1.76 27.05
N GLY A 60 14.77 0.61 26.43
CA GLY A 60 14.57 0.50 24.98
C GLY A 60 15.84 0.41 24.12
N ASN A 61 17.04 0.59 24.68
CA ASN A 61 18.30 0.56 23.91
C ASN A 61 18.53 -0.75 23.11
N GLN A 62 18.03 -1.87 23.63
CA GLN A 62 18.04 -3.19 22.98
C GLN A 62 16.66 -3.83 23.18
N LEU A 63 16.10 -4.40 22.10
CA LEU A 63 14.87 -5.18 22.12
C LEU A 63 15.15 -6.63 21.61
N PRO A 64 14.62 -7.68 22.26
CA PRO A 64 14.01 -7.65 23.59
C PRO A 64 15.03 -7.21 24.64
N ALA A 65 14.55 -6.64 25.75
CA ALA A 65 15.41 -6.27 26.87
C ALA A 65 16.10 -7.52 27.45
N PRO A 66 17.38 -7.44 27.85
CA PRO A 66 18.06 -8.54 28.53
C PRO A 66 17.30 -9.00 29.77
N ALA A 67 17.25 -10.33 29.99
CA ALA A 67 16.63 -10.89 31.19
C ALA A 67 17.34 -10.37 32.46
N PRO A 68 16.61 -9.89 33.47
CA PRO A 68 17.23 -9.48 34.73
C PRO A 68 17.81 -10.70 35.46
N PRO A 69 18.89 -10.52 36.26
CA PRO A 69 19.42 -11.61 37.08
C PRO A 69 18.37 -12.06 38.10
N PHE A 70 18.40 -13.35 38.46
CA PHE A 70 17.48 -13.93 39.45
C PHE A 70 17.68 -13.27 40.83
N GLY A 71 16.66 -12.54 41.30
CA GLY A 71 16.68 -11.86 42.61
C GLY A 71 16.25 -12.72 43.81
N GLY A 72 16.16 -14.04 43.63
CA GLY A 72 15.84 -15.00 44.69
C GLY A 72 17.09 -15.61 45.34
N VAL A 73 16.92 -16.78 45.97
CA VAL A 73 18.02 -17.55 46.58
C VAL A 73 17.86 -19.01 46.17
N ILE A 74 18.94 -19.65 45.72
CA ILE A 74 18.98 -21.09 45.41
C ILE A 74 19.82 -21.78 46.48
N LYS A 75 19.30 -22.89 47.02
CA LYS A 75 19.99 -23.85 47.90
C LYS A 75 19.60 -25.27 47.51
N ASP A 76 20.28 -26.26 48.09
CA ASP A 76 20.07 -27.70 47.84
C ASP A 76 18.62 -28.17 48.01
N GLY A 77 17.85 -27.51 48.87
CA GLY A 77 16.41 -27.76 49.07
C GLY A 77 15.53 -26.58 48.66
N ALA A 78 14.43 -26.87 47.96
CA ALA A 78 13.44 -25.87 47.56
C ALA A 78 12.83 -25.09 48.75
N LEU A 79 12.55 -25.76 49.88
CA LEU A 79 12.05 -25.14 51.11
C LEU A 79 13.08 -24.22 51.81
N GLN A 80 14.35 -24.32 51.45
CA GLN A 80 15.42 -23.45 51.95
C GLN A 80 15.81 -22.36 50.94
N SER A 81 15.23 -22.42 49.74
CA SER A 81 15.39 -21.48 48.63
C SER A 81 14.31 -20.39 48.69
N LYS A 82 14.54 -19.27 48.00
CA LYS A 82 13.56 -18.19 47.83
C LYS A 82 13.22 -18.05 46.34
N PRO A 83 11.99 -18.37 45.91
CA PRO A 83 11.55 -18.12 44.54
C PRO A 83 11.45 -16.61 44.27
N TRP A 84 11.57 -16.23 43.00
CA TRP A 84 11.52 -14.84 42.56
C TRP A 84 11.06 -14.79 41.10
N TRP A 85 10.07 -13.95 40.81
CA TRP A 85 9.64 -13.66 39.44
C TRP A 85 10.27 -12.38 38.92
N ALA A 86 10.76 -12.41 37.68
CA ALA A 86 11.19 -11.20 36.99
C ALA A 86 9.98 -10.27 36.78
N PRO A 87 10.09 -8.96 37.08
CA PRO A 87 9.02 -8.01 36.80
C PRO A 87 8.64 -8.02 35.31
N ARG A 88 7.34 -8.10 35.01
CA ARG A 88 6.85 -8.15 33.63
C ARG A 88 7.04 -6.79 32.95
N ILE A 89 7.45 -6.78 31.68
CA ILE A 89 7.59 -5.52 30.94
C ILE A 89 6.20 -4.89 30.76
N ALA A 90 6.10 -3.59 31.06
CA ALA A 90 4.89 -2.79 30.88
C ALA A 90 5.25 -1.43 30.27
N ALA A 91 4.29 -0.86 29.54
CA ALA A 91 4.43 0.49 28.99
C ALA A 91 4.57 1.54 30.11
N PRO A 92 5.19 2.71 29.83
CA PRO A 92 5.25 3.79 30.81
C PRO A 92 3.86 4.23 31.28
N GLN A 93 3.72 4.57 32.56
CA GLN A 93 2.43 4.85 33.22
C GLN A 93 1.61 5.98 32.56
N GLN A 94 2.25 6.87 31.79
CA GLN A 94 1.64 8.01 31.10
C GLN A 94 1.58 7.82 29.58
N ALA A 95 1.93 6.64 29.07
CA ALA A 95 1.90 6.35 27.65
C ALA A 95 0.43 6.23 27.19
N PRO A 96 0.05 6.81 26.04
CA PRO A 96 -1.32 6.76 25.56
C PRO A 96 -1.61 5.44 24.87
N ASN A 97 -2.89 5.09 24.72
CA ASN A 97 -3.28 4.22 23.61
C ASN A 97 -3.03 4.97 22.29
N VAL A 98 -2.83 4.26 21.19
CA VAL A 98 -2.57 4.87 19.88
C VAL A 98 -3.51 4.25 18.86
N LEU A 99 -4.29 5.09 18.19
CA LEU A 99 -5.10 4.73 17.03
C LEU A 99 -4.54 5.48 15.82
N LEU A 100 -3.83 4.76 14.96
CA LEU A 100 -3.24 5.28 13.73
C LEU A 100 -4.13 4.87 12.56
N ILE A 101 -4.95 5.81 12.08
CA ILE A 101 -5.84 5.65 10.93
C ILE A 101 -5.16 6.22 9.68
N ILE A 102 -5.23 5.47 8.58
CA ILE A 102 -4.89 5.96 7.24
C ILE A 102 -5.87 5.42 6.20
N THR A 103 -6.52 6.29 5.44
CA THR A 103 -7.33 5.89 4.28
C THR A 103 -6.46 5.72 3.03
N ASP A 104 -7.01 5.06 2.02
CA ASP A 104 -6.37 4.68 0.77
C ASP A 104 -6.81 5.63 -0.36
N ASP A 105 -5.93 6.11 -1.23
CA ASP A 105 -6.31 6.90 -2.44
C ASP A 105 -7.32 8.06 -2.21
N ALA A 106 -7.23 8.78 -1.08
CA ALA A 106 -8.16 9.84 -0.71
C ALA A 106 -7.47 11.20 -0.71
N GLY A 107 -7.70 12.00 -1.76
CA GLY A 107 -7.08 13.31 -1.94
C GLY A 107 -7.46 14.39 -0.92
N PHE A 108 -6.73 15.50 -0.97
CA PHE A 108 -6.83 16.62 -0.02
C PHE A 108 -8.24 17.22 0.07
N GLY A 109 -8.99 17.25 -1.04
CA GLY A 109 -10.34 17.77 -1.18
C GLY A 109 -11.46 16.71 -1.08
N VAL A 110 -11.16 15.45 -0.77
CA VAL A 110 -12.18 14.42 -0.47
C VAL A 110 -13.00 14.80 0.80
N PRO A 111 -12.39 14.99 1.98
CA PRO A 111 -13.16 15.15 3.22
C PRO A 111 -13.73 16.55 3.40
N SER A 112 -15.01 16.64 3.79
CA SER A 112 -15.65 17.90 4.23
C SER A 112 -14.86 18.64 5.32
N THR A 113 -14.15 17.90 6.18
CA THR A 113 -13.27 18.42 7.24
C THR A 113 -12.20 19.40 6.72
N PHE A 114 -11.78 19.25 5.45
CA PHE A 114 -10.85 20.12 4.75
C PHE A 114 -11.48 20.81 3.52
N GLY A 115 -12.80 21.01 3.53
CA GLY A 115 -13.51 21.77 2.50
C GLY A 115 -14.02 20.96 1.31
N GLY A 116 -13.84 19.64 1.32
CA GLY A 116 -14.53 18.72 0.42
C GLY A 116 -16.06 18.79 0.53
N VAL A 117 -16.75 18.08 -0.34
CA VAL A 117 -18.23 17.96 -0.28
C VAL A 117 -18.69 16.68 0.44
N ILE A 118 -17.83 15.68 0.56
CA ILE A 118 -18.19 14.37 1.10
C ILE A 118 -18.22 14.44 2.63
N PRO A 119 -19.35 14.09 3.29
CA PRO A 119 -19.45 14.13 4.74
C PRO A 119 -18.44 13.21 5.43
N THR A 120 -17.65 13.76 6.35
CA THR A 120 -16.65 13.02 7.16
C THR A 120 -16.80 13.31 8.66
N PRO A 121 -17.97 13.02 9.27
CA PRO A 121 -18.28 13.38 10.66
C PRO A 121 -17.29 12.82 11.71
N ALA A 122 -16.67 11.66 11.49
CA ALA A 122 -15.68 11.10 12.41
C ALA A 122 -14.35 11.88 12.34
N MET A 123 -13.86 12.20 11.13
CA MET A 123 -12.72 13.09 10.96
C MET A 123 -13.00 14.49 11.55
N ASP A 124 -14.21 15.00 11.35
CA ASP A 124 -14.70 16.26 11.91
C ASP A 124 -14.69 16.26 13.46
N ARG A 125 -15.06 15.13 14.08
CA ARG A 125 -15.00 14.92 15.54
C ARG A 125 -13.56 14.97 16.03
N VAL A 126 -12.63 14.29 15.36
CA VAL A 126 -11.20 14.30 15.72
C VAL A 126 -10.59 15.70 15.53
N ALA A 127 -10.96 16.42 14.46
CA ALA A 127 -10.56 17.81 14.24
C ALA A 127 -11.04 18.74 15.37
N LYS A 128 -12.32 18.65 15.75
CA LYS A 128 -12.94 19.47 16.83
C LYS A 128 -12.37 19.14 18.21
N ALA A 129 -11.93 17.90 18.45
CA ALA A 129 -11.29 17.48 19.69
C ALA A 129 -9.75 17.71 19.71
N GLY A 130 -9.16 18.07 18.58
CA GLY A 130 -7.71 18.01 18.34
C GLY A 130 -7.20 19.12 17.43
N LEU A 131 -6.33 18.76 16.48
CA LEU A 131 -5.64 19.65 15.55
C LEU A 131 -5.86 19.22 14.10
N ARG A 132 -5.85 20.18 13.18
CA ARG A 132 -5.86 19.97 11.71
C ARG A 132 -4.49 20.28 11.12
N TYR A 133 -4.01 19.47 10.19
CA TYR A 133 -2.75 19.65 9.46
C TYR A 133 -3.05 19.69 7.96
N ASN A 134 -2.61 20.75 7.26
CA ASN A 134 -2.80 20.98 5.82
C ASN A 134 -1.51 20.81 4.98
N ARG A 135 -0.44 20.36 5.63
CA ARG A 135 0.90 20.13 5.10
C ARG A 135 1.43 18.76 5.57
N MET A 136 0.58 17.73 5.47
CA MET A 136 0.91 16.35 5.82
C MET A 136 1.30 15.61 4.54
N PHE A 137 2.57 15.32 4.37
CA PHE A 137 3.09 14.72 3.14
C PHE A 137 3.16 13.20 3.25
N SER A 138 2.74 12.53 2.17
CA SER A 138 2.92 11.12 1.90
C SER A 138 3.97 10.93 0.80
N THR A 139 4.22 9.68 0.38
CA THR A 139 4.75 9.44 -0.96
C THR A 139 3.61 9.52 -1.99
N ALA A 140 3.90 9.29 -3.27
CA ALA A 140 2.86 9.24 -4.31
C ALA A 140 2.22 7.85 -4.51
N LEU A 141 2.59 6.82 -3.72
CA LEU A 141 1.98 5.49 -3.78
C LEU A 141 1.82 4.81 -2.40
N CYS A 142 0.84 3.93 -2.36
CA CYS A 142 0.29 3.32 -1.16
C CYS A 142 1.30 2.50 -0.34
N SER A 143 1.88 1.43 -0.89
CA SER A 143 2.87 0.61 -0.14
C SER A 143 4.17 1.34 0.23
N PRO A 144 4.77 2.16 -0.64
CA PRO A 144 5.83 3.10 -0.28
C PRO A 144 5.49 3.98 0.93
N THR A 145 4.31 4.62 0.94
CA THR A 145 3.83 5.40 2.09
C THR A 145 3.65 4.52 3.33
N ARG A 146 3.05 3.33 3.20
CA ARG A 146 2.77 2.42 4.33
C ARG A 146 4.06 1.88 4.97
N ALA A 147 5.09 1.58 4.17
CA ALA A 147 6.42 1.18 4.65
C ALA A 147 7.10 2.32 5.39
N ALA A 148 7.05 3.54 4.83
CA ALA A 148 7.60 4.74 5.46
C ALA A 148 6.90 5.06 6.80
N LEU A 149 5.57 4.97 6.83
CA LEU A 149 4.72 5.21 7.99
C LEU A 149 5.00 4.26 9.16
N ILE A 150 5.27 2.97 8.90
CA ILE A 150 5.52 1.99 9.99
C ILE A 150 6.99 1.91 10.41
N THR A 151 7.93 2.41 9.61
CA THR A 151 9.37 2.37 9.92
C THR A 151 9.94 3.70 10.40
N GLY A 152 9.30 4.84 10.10
CA GLY A 152 9.86 6.17 10.39
C GLY A 152 11.07 6.52 9.51
N ARG A 153 11.18 5.86 8.36
CA ARG A 153 12.31 5.94 7.42
C ARG A 153 11.78 6.09 6.01
N ASN A 154 12.55 6.68 5.12
CA ASN A 154 12.11 6.91 3.74
C ASN A 154 11.78 5.59 3.03
N HIS A 155 10.83 5.63 2.11
CA HIS A 155 10.29 4.43 1.46
C HIS A 155 11.37 3.61 0.73
N HIS A 156 12.30 4.25 0.03
CA HIS A 156 13.50 3.59 -0.51
C HIS A 156 14.41 3.00 0.57
N SER A 157 14.64 3.70 1.68
CA SER A 157 15.41 3.12 2.79
C SER A 157 14.69 1.89 3.37
N ALA A 158 13.36 1.83 3.33
CA ALA A 158 12.58 0.64 3.71
C ALA A 158 12.45 -0.44 2.61
N GLY A 159 13.06 -0.28 1.43
CA GLY A 159 12.97 -1.23 0.32
C GLY A 159 11.81 -1.01 -0.66
N PHE A 160 10.93 -0.03 -0.41
CA PHE A 160 9.69 0.23 -1.16
C PHE A 160 9.79 1.53 -1.99
N GLY A 161 10.69 1.57 -2.97
CA GLY A 161 10.71 2.62 -4.00
C GLY A 161 9.45 2.64 -4.86
N VAL A 162 8.80 1.49 -5.02
CA VAL A 162 7.54 1.30 -5.76
C VAL A 162 6.69 0.23 -5.05
N ILE A 163 5.50 -0.09 -5.56
CA ILE A 163 4.60 -1.11 -5.00
C ILE A 163 5.20 -2.53 -5.07
N SER A 164 4.73 -3.42 -4.19
CA SER A 164 5.27 -4.79 -4.04
C SER A 164 5.19 -5.63 -5.33
N GLU A 165 4.13 -5.39 -6.10
CA GLU A 165 3.78 -6.01 -7.38
C GLU A 165 4.67 -5.50 -8.53
N GLN A 166 5.43 -4.43 -8.30
CA GLN A 166 6.38 -3.81 -9.24
C GLN A 166 7.81 -3.80 -8.70
N ALA A 167 8.08 -4.51 -7.59
CA ALA A 167 9.40 -4.64 -6.98
C ALA A 167 10.48 -5.10 -8.00
N THR A 168 11.71 -4.62 -7.83
CA THR A 168 12.88 -4.95 -8.66
C THR A 168 14.06 -5.41 -7.79
N GLY A 169 15.10 -5.98 -8.40
CA GLY A 169 16.24 -6.54 -7.66
C GLY A 169 17.17 -5.52 -6.97
N PHE A 170 16.93 -4.22 -7.11
CA PHE A 170 17.83 -3.19 -6.59
C PHE A 170 17.60 -2.91 -5.08
N PRO A 171 18.66 -2.55 -4.33
CA PRO A 171 18.49 -1.96 -3.01
C PRO A 171 17.55 -0.77 -3.09
N GLY A 172 16.57 -0.73 -2.19
CA GLY A 172 15.54 0.30 -2.16
C GLY A 172 14.29 0.04 -3.02
N TYR A 173 14.29 -0.98 -3.89
CA TYR A 173 13.14 -1.34 -4.74
C TYR A 173 12.69 -2.81 -4.60
N ASN A 174 13.34 -3.59 -3.74
CA ASN A 174 13.10 -5.03 -3.57
C ASN A 174 11.85 -5.39 -2.73
N SER A 175 11.16 -4.40 -2.16
CA SER A 175 10.00 -4.54 -1.28
C SER A 175 10.22 -5.41 -0.03
N ILE A 176 11.45 -5.46 0.48
CA ILE A 176 11.80 -6.18 1.71
C ILE A 176 12.20 -5.18 2.79
N ILE A 177 11.43 -5.14 3.89
CA ILE A 177 11.84 -4.37 5.08
C ILE A 177 12.91 -5.17 5.82
N GLU A 178 14.16 -4.76 5.67
CA GLU A 178 15.32 -5.39 6.33
C GLU A 178 15.25 -5.27 7.87
N ARG A 179 15.85 -6.24 8.57
CA ARG A 179 15.76 -6.36 10.05
C ARG A 179 16.52 -5.29 10.84
N ASP A 180 17.31 -4.44 10.18
CA ASP A 180 17.90 -3.22 10.74
C ASP A 180 16.91 -2.03 10.76
N LYS A 181 15.67 -2.22 10.30
CA LYS A 181 14.62 -1.19 10.19
C LYS A 181 13.34 -1.61 10.91
N ALA A 182 13.47 -2.00 12.18
CA ALA A 182 12.33 -2.42 13.01
C ALA A 182 11.17 -1.42 12.96
N THR A 183 9.97 -1.97 12.83
CA THR A 183 8.70 -1.26 12.68
C THR A 183 8.14 -0.81 14.04
N ILE A 184 7.28 0.21 14.04
CA ILE A 184 6.57 0.70 15.23
C ILE A 184 5.77 -0.40 15.94
N GLY A 185 5.24 -1.39 15.20
CA GLY A 185 4.61 -2.59 15.77
C GLY A 185 5.58 -3.35 16.68
N ARG A 186 6.78 -3.69 16.19
CA ARG A 186 7.82 -4.35 17.00
C ARG A 186 8.29 -3.47 18.16
N LEU A 187 8.48 -2.16 17.94
CA LEU A 187 8.93 -1.24 18.99
C LEU A 187 7.93 -1.17 20.15
N LEU A 188 6.63 -1.02 19.87
CA LEU A 188 5.62 -0.90 20.92
C LEU A 188 5.32 -2.24 21.60
N LYS A 189 5.32 -3.36 20.86
CA LYS A 189 5.13 -4.71 21.42
C LYS A 189 6.14 -5.01 22.53
N ASP A 190 7.44 -4.86 22.25
CA ASP A 190 8.49 -5.17 23.23
C ASP A 190 8.54 -4.15 24.39
N HIS A 191 7.86 -3.00 24.24
CA HIS A 191 7.58 -2.02 25.30
C HIS A 191 6.23 -2.25 26.01
N GLY A 192 5.55 -3.37 25.79
CA GLY A 192 4.38 -3.81 26.57
C GLY A 192 3.01 -3.38 26.02
N TYR A 193 2.92 -2.85 24.80
CA TYR A 193 1.64 -2.59 24.13
C TYR A 193 0.97 -3.86 23.63
N ALA A 194 -0.37 -3.82 23.50
CA ALA A 194 -1.11 -4.74 22.65
C ALA A 194 -1.14 -4.15 21.23
N THR A 195 -0.53 -4.82 20.26
CA THR A 195 -0.37 -4.28 18.90
C THR A 195 -1.28 -5.02 17.92
N ALA A 196 -2.04 -4.28 17.12
CA ALA A 196 -2.93 -4.84 16.11
C ALA A 196 -2.98 -4.02 14.82
N TRP A 197 -3.22 -4.68 13.69
CA TRP A 197 -3.43 -4.07 12.39
C TRP A 197 -4.75 -4.56 11.79
N PHE A 198 -5.62 -3.63 11.40
CA PHE A 198 -6.87 -3.89 10.70
C PHE A 198 -6.82 -3.31 9.28
N GLY A 199 -7.21 -4.10 8.28
CA GLY A 199 -7.29 -3.68 6.87
C GLY A 199 -6.00 -3.88 6.07
N LYS A 200 -5.78 -3.04 5.05
CA LYS A 200 -4.72 -3.17 4.04
C LYS A 200 -3.32 -3.13 4.65
N ASN A 201 -2.53 -4.17 4.38
CA ASN A 201 -1.10 -4.20 4.70
C ASN A 201 -0.23 -3.61 3.58
N HIS A 202 -0.19 -4.26 2.41
CA HIS A 202 0.61 -3.91 1.23
C HIS A 202 2.15 -3.85 1.45
N ASN A 203 2.66 -4.30 2.59
CA ASN A 203 4.11 -4.34 2.87
C ASN A 203 4.66 -5.77 3.01
N THR A 204 3.81 -6.79 2.84
CA THR A 204 4.24 -8.17 2.58
C THR A 204 4.63 -8.26 1.11
N PRO A 205 5.84 -8.74 0.74
CA PRO A 205 6.19 -8.95 -0.66
C PRO A 205 5.19 -9.92 -1.32
N ALA A 206 4.71 -9.60 -2.53
CA ALA A 206 3.74 -10.44 -3.26
C ALA A 206 4.21 -11.89 -3.50
N PHE A 207 5.52 -12.15 -3.42
CA PHE A 207 6.19 -13.46 -3.52
C PHE A 207 6.50 -14.13 -2.16
N GLN A 208 5.90 -13.64 -1.08
CA GLN A 208 5.93 -14.20 0.28
C GLN A 208 4.52 -14.22 0.91
N ALA A 209 3.48 -14.07 0.08
CA ALA A 209 2.09 -13.89 0.50
C ALA A 209 1.31 -15.22 0.64
N SER A 210 1.92 -16.35 0.31
CA SER A 210 1.30 -17.69 0.45
C SER A 210 1.42 -18.29 1.85
N GLN A 211 0.58 -19.30 2.10
CA GLN A 211 0.51 -20.05 3.36
C GLN A 211 1.78 -20.88 3.69
N SER A 212 2.77 -20.97 2.79
CA SER A 212 4.10 -21.54 3.12
C SER A 212 5.00 -20.56 3.88
N GLY A 213 4.65 -19.27 3.95
CA GLY A 213 5.51 -18.23 4.47
C GLY A 213 6.72 -17.95 3.55
N PRO A 214 7.75 -17.23 4.04
CA PRO A 214 7.96 -16.84 5.44
C PRO A 214 6.98 -15.76 5.94
N PHE A 215 6.68 -15.78 7.24
CA PHE A 215 5.74 -14.86 7.87
C PHE A 215 6.40 -13.66 8.57
N ASP A 216 7.69 -13.41 8.34
CA ASP A 216 8.42 -12.30 8.99
C ASP A 216 8.15 -10.94 8.33
N GLN A 217 7.80 -10.90 7.05
CA GLN A 217 7.30 -9.71 6.34
C GLN A 217 5.77 -9.52 6.44
N TRP A 218 5.05 -10.40 7.14
CA TRP A 218 3.62 -10.20 7.43
C TRP A 218 3.44 -9.25 8.62
N PRO A 219 2.26 -8.63 8.83
CA PRO A 219 1.96 -7.83 10.03
C PRO A 219 2.37 -8.52 11.34
N THR A 220 2.14 -9.82 11.47
CA THR A 220 2.52 -10.64 12.62
C THR A 220 4.03 -10.77 12.83
N GLY A 221 4.79 -10.81 11.74
CA GLY A 221 6.26 -10.74 11.74
C GLY A 221 6.79 -9.34 12.05
N MET A 222 6.10 -8.32 11.54
CA MET A 222 6.33 -6.89 11.79
C MET A 222 5.86 -6.42 13.19
N GLY A 223 5.66 -7.35 14.12
CA GLY A 223 5.38 -7.05 15.53
C GLY A 223 3.96 -6.60 15.86
N PHE A 224 2.99 -6.77 14.96
CA PHE A 224 1.57 -6.63 15.28
C PHE A 224 1.04 -7.98 15.80
N GLU A 225 0.74 -8.09 17.09
CA GLU A 225 0.29 -9.34 17.74
C GLU A 225 -1.02 -9.89 17.16
N TYR A 226 -1.82 -9.05 16.51
CA TYR A 226 -3.05 -9.44 15.83
C TYR A 226 -3.18 -8.75 14.45
N PHE A 227 -3.69 -9.47 13.46
CA PHE A 227 -4.01 -8.93 12.14
C PHE A 227 -5.37 -9.42 11.65
N TYR A 228 -6.16 -8.52 11.08
CA TYR A 228 -7.39 -8.83 10.35
C TYR A 228 -7.47 -7.94 9.11
N GLY A 229 -7.24 -8.49 7.92
CA GLY A 229 -7.11 -7.68 6.71
C GLY A 229 -6.52 -8.44 5.51
N PHE A 230 -6.13 -7.70 4.48
CA PHE A 230 -5.55 -8.24 3.25
C PHE A 230 -4.12 -7.74 3.04
N VAL A 231 -3.30 -8.57 2.41
CA VAL A 231 -1.86 -8.29 2.22
C VAL A 231 -1.51 -7.61 0.89
N GLY A 232 -2.37 -7.73 -0.13
CA GLY A 232 -2.20 -7.12 -1.45
C GLY A 232 -2.43 -5.60 -1.48
N GLY A 233 -2.35 -5.04 -2.69
CA GLY A 233 -2.57 -3.62 -2.95
C GLY A 233 -4.01 -3.16 -2.84
N ASP A 234 -4.97 -4.05 -3.00
CA ASP A 234 -6.40 -3.77 -2.97
C ASP A 234 -7.18 -5.05 -2.57
N ALA A 235 -8.51 -4.95 -2.54
CA ALA A 235 -9.39 -6.10 -2.37
C ALA A 235 -10.85 -5.75 -2.72
N ASN A 236 -11.59 -6.73 -3.24
CA ASN A 236 -13.03 -6.74 -3.32
C ASN A 236 -13.64 -6.70 -1.90
N GLN A 237 -14.36 -5.63 -1.56
CA GLN A 237 -14.95 -5.50 -0.21
C GLN A 237 -16.11 -6.47 0.08
N TRP A 238 -16.60 -7.23 -0.91
CA TRP A 238 -17.68 -8.22 -0.77
C TRP A 238 -17.17 -9.65 -0.61
N GLN A 239 -16.10 -10.00 -1.35
CA GLN A 239 -15.53 -11.36 -1.39
C GLN A 239 -13.98 -11.33 -1.38
N PRO A 240 -13.32 -10.70 -0.38
CA PRO A 240 -11.88 -10.46 -0.38
C PRO A 240 -11.04 -11.72 -0.12
N ASN A 241 -9.82 -11.75 -0.68
CA ASN A 241 -8.72 -12.57 -0.16
C ASN A 241 -8.24 -12.02 1.20
N LEU A 242 -8.91 -12.47 2.27
CA LEU A 242 -8.81 -11.93 3.62
C LEU A 242 -8.10 -12.89 4.58
N PHE A 243 -7.31 -12.34 5.50
CA PHE A 243 -6.55 -13.10 6.49
C PHE A 243 -6.86 -12.64 7.91
N ARG A 244 -6.92 -13.61 8.83
CA ARG A 244 -6.74 -13.37 10.26
C ARG A 244 -5.37 -13.94 10.65
N ASN A 245 -4.47 -13.08 11.11
CA ASN A 245 -3.04 -13.39 11.28
C ASN A 245 -2.43 -13.90 9.96
N THR A 246 -2.04 -15.18 9.89
CA THR A 246 -1.48 -15.83 8.69
C THR A 246 -2.44 -16.86 8.09
N THR A 247 -3.69 -16.91 8.57
CA THR A 247 -4.71 -17.86 8.13
C THR A 247 -5.74 -17.14 7.27
N GLN A 248 -5.93 -17.59 6.03
CA GLN A 248 -6.98 -17.07 5.16
C GLN A 248 -8.36 -17.45 5.71
N ILE A 249 -9.32 -16.54 5.58
CA ILE A 249 -10.68 -16.67 6.10
C ILE A 249 -11.70 -16.19 5.07
N TYR A 250 -12.89 -16.81 5.08
CA TYR A 250 -13.97 -16.53 4.15
C TYR A 250 -15.25 -16.11 4.92
N PRO A 251 -15.25 -14.97 5.63
CA PRO A 251 -16.37 -14.58 6.52
C PRO A 251 -17.70 -14.31 5.80
N PHE A 252 -17.66 -14.18 4.48
CA PHE A 252 -18.82 -14.04 3.59
C PHE A 252 -19.43 -15.40 3.16
N GLU A 253 -18.78 -16.55 3.39
CA GLU A 253 -19.39 -17.85 3.08
C GLU A 253 -20.71 -18.03 3.84
N GLY A 254 -21.75 -18.47 3.13
CA GLY A 254 -23.10 -18.66 3.69
C GLY A 254 -23.88 -17.36 3.96
N LYS A 255 -23.35 -16.19 3.59
CA LYS A 255 -24.10 -14.91 3.60
C LYS A 255 -24.88 -14.73 2.30
N THR A 256 -25.94 -13.94 2.33
CA THR A 256 -26.61 -13.48 1.10
C THR A 256 -25.67 -12.53 0.36
N PRO A 257 -25.53 -12.61 -0.98
CA PRO A 257 -24.76 -11.64 -1.76
C PRO A 257 -25.16 -10.19 -1.43
N GLY A 258 -24.17 -9.30 -1.34
CA GLY A 258 -24.36 -7.90 -0.92
C GLY A 258 -24.69 -7.66 0.56
N SER A 259 -24.86 -8.69 1.41
CA SER A 259 -25.22 -8.52 2.84
C SER A 259 -24.04 -8.47 3.82
N TRP A 260 -22.82 -8.77 3.37
CA TRP A 260 -21.59 -8.69 4.16
C TRP A 260 -20.60 -7.79 3.45
N ASN A 261 -19.96 -6.86 4.16
CA ASN A 261 -18.96 -5.96 3.59
C ASN A 261 -17.76 -5.82 4.54
N LEU A 262 -16.56 -5.77 3.96
CA LEU A 262 -15.30 -5.75 4.69
C LEU A 262 -15.14 -4.52 5.61
N VAL A 263 -15.68 -3.35 5.25
CA VAL A 263 -15.49 -2.13 6.05
C VAL A 263 -16.20 -2.24 7.41
N THR A 264 -17.49 -2.60 7.45
CA THR A 264 -18.21 -2.91 8.71
C THR A 264 -17.57 -4.09 9.43
N ALA A 265 -17.24 -5.18 8.73
CA ALA A 265 -16.66 -6.37 9.38
C ALA A 265 -15.29 -6.11 10.03
N MET A 266 -14.51 -5.18 9.47
CA MET A 266 -13.23 -4.73 10.03
C MET A 266 -13.43 -3.84 11.26
N ALA A 267 -14.45 -2.98 11.27
CA ALA A 267 -14.82 -2.20 12.46
C ALA A 267 -15.31 -3.12 13.59
N ASP A 268 -16.15 -4.10 13.27
CA ASP A 268 -16.65 -5.10 14.22
C ASP A 268 -15.50 -5.91 14.86
N ASP A 269 -14.58 -6.46 14.05
CA ASP A 269 -13.44 -7.25 14.56
C ASP A 269 -12.48 -6.38 15.40
N ALA A 270 -12.32 -5.10 15.05
CA ALA A 270 -11.56 -4.14 15.86
C ALA A 270 -12.22 -3.83 17.22
N ILE A 271 -13.53 -3.63 17.23
CA ILE A 271 -14.33 -3.40 18.45
C ILE A 271 -14.27 -4.62 19.37
N ASP A 272 -14.42 -5.83 18.82
CA ASP A 272 -14.29 -7.09 19.55
C ASP A 272 -12.88 -7.29 20.12
N TYR A 273 -11.83 -7.01 19.34
CA TYR A 273 -10.45 -7.07 19.79
C TYR A 273 -10.19 -6.09 20.95
N MET A 274 -10.59 -4.82 20.81
CA MET A 274 -10.46 -3.79 21.84
C MET A 274 -11.15 -4.21 23.15
N THR A 275 -12.38 -4.71 23.04
CA THR A 275 -13.18 -5.19 24.17
C THR A 275 -12.50 -6.37 24.87
N ARG A 276 -12.05 -7.37 24.11
CA ARG A 276 -11.35 -8.55 24.64
C ARG A 276 -10.05 -8.18 25.34
N MET A 277 -9.23 -7.31 24.74
CA MET A 277 -7.98 -6.85 25.35
C MET A 277 -8.23 -6.08 26.66
N HIS A 278 -9.27 -5.24 26.68
CA HIS A 278 -9.67 -4.51 27.88
C HIS A 278 -10.17 -5.45 29.00
N GLN A 279 -10.98 -6.45 28.67
CA GLN A 279 -11.49 -7.45 29.63
C GLN A 279 -10.38 -8.33 30.22
N ILE A 280 -9.38 -8.71 29.42
CA ILE A 280 -8.25 -9.56 29.86
C ILE A 280 -7.24 -8.75 30.68
N ASN A 281 -6.88 -7.55 30.23
CA ASN A 281 -5.92 -6.69 30.93
C ASN A 281 -6.19 -5.20 30.66
N PRO A 282 -7.04 -4.54 31.46
CA PRO A 282 -7.44 -3.15 31.24
C PRO A 282 -6.30 -2.15 31.43
N SER A 283 -5.12 -2.60 31.91
CA SER A 283 -3.91 -1.78 32.07
C SER A 283 -2.97 -1.81 30.86
N LYS A 284 -3.08 -2.79 29.96
CA LYS A 284 -2.25 -2.89 28.75
C LYS A 284 -2.72 -1.84 27.72
N PRO A 285 -1.90 -0.88 27.29
CA PRO A 285 -2.32 0.10 26.29
C PRO A 285 -2.42 -0.55 24.90
N LEU A 286 -3.34 -0.05 24.10
CA LEU A 286 -3.57 -0.51 22.74
C LEU A 286 -2.76 0.32 21.74
N PHE A 287 -2.17 -0.33 20.75
CA PHE A 287 -1.73 0.28 19.49
C PHE A 287 -2.46 -0.39 18.34
N ILE A 288 -3.34 0.35 17.68
CA ILE A 288 -4.14 -0.11 16.55
C ILE A 288 -3.72 0.70 15.33
N LYS A 289 -3.20 0.02 14.30
CA LYS A 289 -3.12 0.56 12.94
C LYS A 289 -4.42 0.17 12.22
N TYR A 290 -5.23 1.16 11.85
CA TYR A 290 -6.52 0.96 11.20
C TYR A 290 -6.45 1.52 9.78
N ALA A 291 -6.48 0.65 8.78
CA ALA A 291 -6.16 1.00 7.40
C ALA A 291 -7.19 0.40 6.43
N PRO A 292 -8.43 0.93 6.38
CA PRO A 292 -9.43 0.49 5.40
C PRO A 292 -8.88 0.53 3.97
N GLY A 293 -9.43 -0.33 3.10
CA GLY A 293 -9.20 -0.24 1.65
C GLY A 293 -9.96 0.92 1.00
N ALA A 294 -10.78 1.66 1.75
CA ALA A 294 -11.45 2.85 1.23
C ALA A 294 -10.47 4.03 1.19
N THR A 295 -10.38 4.78 0.09
CA THR A 295 -11.25 4.82 -1.10
C THR A 295 -10.61 4.26 -2.38
N HIS A 296 -9.66 3.32 -2.27
CA HIS A 296 -9.07 2.63 -3.43
C HIS A 296 -10.14 1.87 -4.22
N ALA A 297 -9.91 1.64 -5.51
CA ALA A 297 -10.73 0.69 -6.26
C ALA A 297 -10.64 -0.73 -5.65
N PRO A 298 -11.72 -1.52 -5.71
CA PRO A 298 -13.01 -1.19 -6.30
C PRO A 298 -13.89 -0.43 -5.30
N HIS A 299 -14.59 0.61 -5.76
CA HIS A 299 -15.40 1.43 -4.85
C HIS A 299 -16.68 0.67 -4.44
N HIS A 300 -16.65 -0.03 -3.30
CA HIS A 300 -17.70 -0.96 -2.86
C HIS A 300 -18.40 -0.53 -1.53
N PRO A 301 -19.21 0.54 -1.57
CA PRO A 301 -20.12 0.90 -0.47
C PRO A 301 -21.36 0.00 -0.43
N THR A 302 -22.04 -0.09 0.71
CA THR A 302 -23.39 -0.65 0.76
C THR A 302 -24.40 0.27 0.06
N GLN A 303 -25.43 -0.31 -0.57
CA GLN A 303 -26.47 0.44 -1.30
C GLN A 303 -27.07 1.61 -0.50
N GLU A 304 -27.32 1.43 0.81
CA GLU A 304 -27.83 2.51 1.68
C GLU A 304 -26.96 3.79 1.63
N TRP A 305 -25.64 3.65 1.60
CA TRP A 305 -24.72 4.79 1.51
C TRP A 305 -24.69 5.41 0.11
N VAL A 306 -24.91 4.61 -0.93
CA VAL A 306 -25.08 5.12 -2.31
C VAL A 306 -26.36 5.96 -2.40
N ASP A 307 -27.48 5.45 -1.89
CA ASP A 307 -28.77 6.15 -1.87
C ASP A 307 -28.68 7.46 -1.06
N ARG A 308 -28.01 7.42 0.11
CA ARG A 308 -27.75 8.60 0.95
C ARG A 308 -26.97 9.68 0.21
N ILE A 309 -25.92 9.32 -0.54
CA ILE A 309 -25.10 10.30 -1.29
C ILE A 309 -25.83 10.80 -2.54
N HIS A 310 -26.53 9.93 -3.27
CA HIS A 310 -27.34 10.31 -4.43
C HIS A 310 -28.37 11.38 -4.05
N ALA A 311 -29.09 11.19 -2.93
CA ALA A 311 -30.06 12.16 -2.42
C ALA A 311 -29.47 13.53 -2.00
N MET A 312 -28.14 13.69 -1.97
CA MET A 312 -27.47 14.97 -1.67
C MET A 312 -27.13 15.81 -2.91
N HIS A 313 -27.23 15.27 -4.14
CA HIS A 313 -26.96 15.99 -5.39
C HIS A 313 -25.61 16.74 -5.41
N LEU A 314 -24.56 16.11 -4.88
CA LEU A 314 -23.25 16.76 -4.65
C LEU A 314 -22.42 17.00 -5.92
N PHE A 315 -22.83 16.43 -7.05
CA PHE A 315 -22.00 16.25 -8.25
C PHE A 315 -22.67 16.66 -9.57
N ASP A 316 -23.95 17.04 -9.53
CA ASP A 316 -24.79 17.32 -10.71
C ASP A 316 -24.25 18.46 -11.62
N ASP A 317 -23.37 19.32 -11.07
CA ASP A 317 -22.73 20.43 -11.78
C ASP A 317 -21.33 20.12 -12.35
N GLY A 318 -20.85 18.88 -12.20
CA GLY A 318 -19.62 18.39 -12.83
C GLY A 318 -18.32 18.68 -12.05
N TYR A 319 -17.24 18.01 -12.45
CA TYR A 319 -15.95 18.10 -11.73
C TYR A 319 -15.34 19.51 -11.70
N GLU A 320 -15.55 20.34 -12.71
CA GLU A 320 -15.03 21.71 -12.73
C GLU A 320 -15.72 22.59 -11.67
N LYS A 321 -17.04 22.44 -11.52
CA LYS A 321 -17.81 23.17 -10.49
C LYS A 321 -17.64 22.58 -9.09
N LEU A 322 -17.47 21.26 -8.99
CA LEU A 322 -17.00 20.63 -7.76
C LEU A 322 -15.64 21.21 -7.32
N ARG A 323 -14.67 21.31 -8.23
CA ARG A 323 -13.33 21.87 -7.98
C ARG A 323 -13.40 23.32 -7.49
N GLU A 324 -14.18 24.16 -8.17
CA GLU A 324 -14.47 25.55 -7.74
C GLU A 324 -15.09 25.60 -6.33
N ARG A 325 -16.09 24.74 -6.05
CA ARG A 325 -16.79 24.64 -4.76
C ARG A 325 -15.85 24.20 -3.63
N ILE A 326 -15.04 23.17 -3.83
CA ILE A 326 -14.05 22.69 -2.85
C ILE A 326 -13.03 23.80 -2.55
N PHE A 327 -12.52 24.48 -3.58
CA PHE A 327 -11.57 25.57 -3.41
C PHE A 327 -12.14 26.76 -2.61
N ALA A 328 -13.39 27.14 -2.91
CA ALA A 328 -14.10 28.18 -2.17
C ALA A 328 -14.34 27.77 -0.70
N ASN A 329 -14.73 26.52 -0.45
CA ASN A 329 -14.91 25.97 0.89
C ASN A 329 -13.60 25.94 1.68
N GLN A 330 -12.50 25.50 1.07
CA GLN A 330 -11.17 25.49 1.67
C GLN A 330 -10.73 26.89 2.12
N LYS A 331 -10.92 27.89 1.26
CA LYS A 331 -10.68 29.30 1.61
C LYS A 331 -11.62 29.77 2.71
N LYS A 332 -12.90 29.40 2.70
CA LYS A 332 -13.90 29.77 3.73
C LYS A 332 -13.53 29.21 5.10
N LEU A 333 -13.15 27.93 5.17
CA LEU A 333 -12.69 27.24 6.39
C LEU A 333 -11.31 27.70 6.88
N GLY A 334 -10.54 28.39 6.03
CA GLY A 334 -9.19 28.86 6.36
C GLY A 334 -8.14 27.74 6.39
N VAL A 335 -8.40 26.59 5.76
CA VAL A 335 -7.43 25.49 5.64
C VAL A 335 -6.41 25.71 4.51
N ILE A 336 -6.68 26.68 3.62
CA ILE A 336 -5.72 27.20 2.63
C ILE A 336 -5.71 28.75 2.66
N PRO A 337 -4.62 29.41 2.20
CA PRO A 337 -4.54 30.87 2.14
C PRO A 337 -5.64 31.52 1.28
N LYS A 338 -6.07 32.74 1.65
CA LYS A 338 -7.13 33.47 0.94
C LYS A 338 -6.71 33.86 -0.49
N ASP A 339 -5.42 34.13 -0.67
CA ASP A 339 -4.71 34.46 -1.91
C ASP A 339 -4.20 33.24 -2.68
N ALA A 340 -4.43 32.01 -2.18
CA ALA A 340 -4.12 30.78 -2.93
C ALA A 340 -4.72 30.83 -4.34
N LYS A 341 -4.00 30.28 -5.31
CA LYS A 341 -4.45 30.16 -6.70
C LYS A 341 -4.96 28.75 -6.97
N LEU A 342 -5.81 28.62 -7.99
CA LEU A 342 -6.24 27.35 -8.54
C LEU A 342 -5.68 27.29 -9.96
N ASP A 343 -4.95 26.22 -10.29
CA ASP A 343 -4.41 26.03 -11.65
C ASP A 343 -5.54 25.97 -12.70
N PRO A 344 -5.28 26.33 -13.97
CA PRO A 344 -6.23 26.10 -15.07
C PRO A 344 -6.73 24.65 -15.14
N TRP A 345 -7.87 24.42 -15.79
CA TRP A 345 -8.35 23.06 -16.07
C TRP A 345 -7.48 22.44 -17.18
N PRO A 346 -7.02 21.17 -17.05
CA PRO A 346 -6.20 20.49 -18.06
C PRO A 346 -7.07 19.96 -19.22
N ALA A 347 -7.67 20.88 -19.99
CA ALA A 347 -8.62 20.57 -21.07
C ALA A 347 -8.02 19.73 -22.22
N ASP A 348 -6.69 19.65 -22.31
CA ASP A 348 -5.92 18.82 -23.23
C ASP A 348 -5.79 17.35 -22.78
N LEU A 349 -5.93 17.08 -21.48
CA LEU A 349 -5.84 15.74 -20.88
C LEU A 349 -7.20 15.20 -20.44
N ILE A 350 -8.11 16.07 -19.99
CA ILE A 350 -9.43 15.73 -19.48
C ILE A 350 -10.43 16.69 -20.14
N THR A 351 -11.30 16.13 -20.99
CA THR A 351 -12.40 16.84 -21.66
C THR A 351 -13.16 17.73 -20.65
N PRO A 352 -13.55 18.97 -20.99
CA PRO A 352 -14.41 19.79 -20.13
C PRO A 352 -15.80 19.18 -19.93
N TRP A 353 -16.44 19.43 -18.78
CA TRP A 353 -17.71 18.78 -18.39
C TRP A 353 -18.85 19.09 -19.36
N ASP A 354 -18.90 20.32 -19.88
CA ASP A 354 -19.92 20.79 -20.83
C ASP A 354 -19.75 20.24 -22.26
N GLN A 355 -18.62 19.57 -22.54
CA GLN A 355 -18.31 18.92 -23.82
C GLN A 355 -18.55 17.39 -23.79
N LEU A 356 -18.87 16.83 -22.63
CA LEU A 356 -19.27 15.43 -22.49
C LEU A 356 -20.68 15.18 -23.05
N SER A 357 -20.95 13.96 -23.54
CA SER A 357 -22.32 13.58 -23.89
C SER A 357 -23.20 13.43 -22.63
N PRO A 358 -24.53 13.55 -22.73
CA PRO A 358 -25.44 13.32 -21.60
C PRO A 358 -25.27 11.94 -20.94
N GLU A 359 -24.99 10.90 -21.74
CA GLU A 359 -24.71 9.54 -21.25
C GLU A 359 -23.40 9.48 -20.48
N ALA A 360 -22.36 10.19 -20.95
CA ALA A 360 -21.07 10.26 -20.26
C ALA A 360 -21.20 11.03 -18.93
N GLN A 361 -21.92 12.16 -18.91
CA GLN A 361 -22.23 12.90 -17.68
C GLN A 361 -22.99 12.03 -16.68
N LYS A 362 -24.05 11.33 -17.14
CA LYS A 362 -24.84 10.40 -16.31
C LYS A 362 -23.97 9.28 -15.72
N LEU A 363 -23.13 8.63 -16.53
CA LEU A 363 -22.21 7.60 -16.08
C LEU A 363 -21.22 8.15 -15.04
N PHE A 364 -20.62 9.31 -15.32
CA PHE A 364 -19.62 9.92 -14.46
C PHE A 364 -20.19 10.36 -13.12
N ILE A 365 -21.45 10.82 -13.05
CA ILE A 365 -22.15 11.06 -11.77
C ILE A 365 -22.25 9.76 -10.97
N ARG A 366 -22.74 8.67 -11.57
CA ARG A 366 -22.82 7.35 -10.90
C ARG A 366 -21.46 6.86 -10.39
N GLN A 367 -20.39 7.08 -11.16
CA GLN A 367 -19.02 6.75 -10.76
C GLN A 367 -18.58 7.46 -9.48
N VAL A 368 -18.84 8.78 -9.37
CA VAL A 368 -18.41 9.58 -8.22
C VAL A 368 -19.33 9.45 -7.01
N GLU A 369 -20.63 9.24 -7.19
CA GLU A 369 -21.57 8.95 -6.10
C GLU A 369 -21.17 7.70 -5.34
N VAL A 370 -20.76 6.65 -6.05
CA VAL A 370 -20.29 5.38 -5.46
C VAL A 370 -18.94 5.56 -4.74
N PHE A 371 -18.00 6.34 -5.31
CA PHE A 371 -16.76 6.73 -4.62
C PHE A 371 -17.04 7.49 -3.32
N ALA A 372 -17.89 8.51 -3.38
CA ALA A 372 -18.26 9.35 -2.25
C ALA A 372 -19.03 8.59 -1.17
N ALA A 373 -19.89 7.64 -1.56
CA ALA A 373 -20.56 6.73 -0.65
C ALA A 373 -19.56 5.83 0.09
N TYR A 374 -18.53 5.33 -0.61
CA TYR A 374 -17.49 4.50 -0.01
C TYR A 374 -16.62 5.29 0.99
N ALA A 375 -16.31 6.54 0.65
CA ALA A 375 -15.63 7.48 1.54
C ALA A 375 -16.42 7.77 2.83
N ALA A 376 -17.69 8.17 2.70
CA ALA A 376 -18.55 8.53 3.84
C ALA A 376 -18.88 7.32 4.73
N TYR A 377 -19.11 6.15 4.12
CA TYR A 377 -19.29 4.87 4.82
C TYR A 377 -18.04 4.49 5.63
N SER A 378 -16.85 4.62 5.05
CA SER A 378 -15.60 4.32 5.76
C SER A 378 -15.33 5.28 6.92
N ASP A 379 -15.58 6.59 6.77
CA ASP A 379 -15.49 7.55 7.89
C ASP A 379 -16.47 7.19 9.02
N TYR A 380 -17.70 6.79 8.69
CA TYR A 380 -18.67 6.33 9.69
C TYR A 380 -18.19 5.09 10.47
N GLU A 381 -17.64 4.09 9.78
CA GLU A 381 -17.11 2.86 10.39
C GLU A 381 -15.83 3.14 11.22
N ILE A 382 -14.95 4.05 10.77
CA ILE A 382 -13.85 4.61 11.58
C ILE A 382 -14.42 5.28 12.85
N GLY A 383 -15.53 6.01 12.71
CA GLY A 383 -16.25 6.64 13.82
C GLY A 383 -16.69 5.66 14.90
N ARG A 384 -17.12 4.44 14.54
CA ARG A 384 -17.46 3.36 15.49
C ARG A 384 -16.23 2.86 16.26
N VAL A 385 -15.08 2.71 15.60
CA VAL A 385 -13.83 2.31 16.28
C VAL A 385 -13.32 3.40 17.23
N ILE A 386 -13.47 4.68 16.85
CA ILE A 386 -13.20 5.82 17.75
C ILE A 386 -14.17 5.82 18.93
N GLN A 387 -15.46 5.54 18.70
CA GLN A 387 -16.47 5.44 19.76
C GLN A 387 -16.10 4.36 20.79
N GLN A 388 -15.59 3.20 20.36
CA GLN A 388 -15.20 2.15 21.29
C GLN A 388 -14.05 2.56 22.24
N PHE A 389 -13.18 3.51 21.85
CA PHE A 389 -12.23 4.09 22.81
C PHE A 389 -12.91 4.96 23.86
N GLU A 390 -14.03 5.61 23.56
CA GLU A 390 -14.83 6.38 24.52
C GLU A 390 -15.62 5.44 25.45
N ASP A 391 -16.27 4.43 24.89
CA ASP A 391 -17.10 3.46 25.62
C ASP A 391 -16.27 2.63 26.62
N LEU A 392 -15.00 2.35 26.31
CA LEU A 392 -14.04 1.72 27.22
C LEU A 392 -13.39 2.70 28.23
N GLY A 393 -13.80 3.98 28.24
CA GLY A 393 -13.23 5.02 29.11
C GLY A 393 -11.77 5.36 28.81
N LYS A 394 -11.32 5.17 27.57
CA LYS A 394 -9.92 5.31 27.13
C LYS A 394 -9.63 6.56 26.31
N LEU A 395 -10.63 7.14 25.64
CA LEU A 395 -10.46 8.20 24.62
C LEU A 395 -9.60 9.38 25.09
N ASP A 396 -9.78 9.86 26.33
CA ASP A 396 -9.01 10.98 26.87
C ASP A 396 -7.49 10.76 26.81
N ASN A 397 -7.04 9.52 27.05
CA ASN A 397 -5.64 9.11 26.93
C ASN A 397 -5.38 8.21 25.72
N THR A 398 -6.04 8.50 24.61
CA THR A 398 -5.74 7.93 23.29
C THR A 398 -5.20 9.01 22.37
N LEU A 399 -4.04 8.78 21.77
CA LEU A 399 -3.52 9.55 20.65
C LEU A 399 -4.13 8.98 19.37
N ILE A 400 -5.08 9.72 18.78
CA ILE A 400 -5.66 9.42 17.48
C ILE A 400 -4.88 10.25 16.44
N ILE A 401 -4.31 9.58 15.44
CA ILE A 401 -3.73 10.19 14.25
C ILE A 401 -4.55 9.66 13.07
N TYR A 402 -5.30 10.51 12.38
CA TYR A 402 -6.07 10.14 11.20
C TYR A 402 -5.55 10.93 10.00
N ILE A 403 -4.83 10.22 9.12
CA ILE A 403 -4.34 10.70 7.84
C ILE A 403 -5.38 10.34 6.77
N ASN A 404 -5.82 11.32 5.98
CA ASN A 404 -6.69 11.09 4.84
C ASN A 404 -5.83 10.90 3.59
N GLY A 405 -5.79 9.68 3.07
CA GLY A 405 -4.96 9.27 1.94
C GLY A 405 -3.55 8.85 2.34
N ASP A 406 -3.06 7.76 1.75
CA ASP A 406 -1.64 7.40 1.70
C ASP A 406 -0.95 7.89 0.42
N ASN A 407 -1.72 8.46 -0.50
CA ASN A 407 -1.35 9.26 -1.65
C ASN A 407 -2.58 10.07 -2.10
N GLY A 408 -2.40 10.92 -3.12
CA GLY A 408 -3.51 11.61 -3.78
C GLY A 408 -4.62 10.68 -4.29
N THR A 409 -5.72 11.27 -4.76
CA THR A 409 -6.84 10.51 -5.32
C THR A 409 -6.36 9.68 -6.52
N SER A 410 -6.78 8.42 -6.65
CA SER A 410 -6.35 7.64 -7.82
C SER A 410 -7.02 8.11 -9.11
N ALA A 411 -6.29 8.01 -10.22
CA ALA A 411 -6.76 8.26 -11.58
C ALA A 411 -6.56 7.01 -12.47
N GLU A 412 -6.46 5.83 -11.87
CA GLU A 412 -6.23 4.55 -12.57
C GLU A 412 -7.46 4.08 -13.37
N GLY A 413 -8.65 4.62 -13.11
CA GLY A 413 -9.78 4.53 -14.03
C GLY A 413 -9.62 5.30 -15.36
N GLY A 414 -8.57 6.12 -15.50
CA GLY A 414 -8.31 6.91 -16.71
C GLY A 414 -9.38 8.00 -16.99
N PRO A 415 -9.35 8.63 -18.17
CA PRO A 415 -10.27 9.72 -18.52
C PRO A 415 -11.77 9.36 -18.51
N LEU A 416 -12.12 8.07 -18.62
CA LEU A 416 -13.51 7.59 -18.74
C LEU A 416 -14.01 6.78 -17.54
N GLY A 417 -13.14 6.44 -16.57
CA GLY A 417 -13.45 5.41 -15.57
C GLY A 417 -13.51 4.01 -16.17
N THR A 418 -13.74 3.00 -15.33
CA THR A 418 -13.91 1.61 -15.77
C THR A 418 -14.79 0.80 -14.79
N PRO A 419 -15.67 -0.09 -15.27
CA PRO A 419 -16.38 -1.05 -14.42
C PRO A 419 -15.46 -2.16 -13.88
N ASN A 420 -14.25 -2.31 -14.43
CA ASN A 420 -13.28 -3.32 -14.05
C ASN A 420 -11.84 -2.77 -14.18
N GLU A 421 -11.16 -2.56 -13.05
CA GLU A 421 -9.77 -2.05 -13.01
C GLU A 421 -8.75 -3.05 -13.59
N VAL A 422 -9.03 -4.36 -13.52
CA VAL A 422 -8.17 -5.41 -14.12
C VAL A 422 -8.04 -5.23 -15.64
N ALA A 423 -9.05 -4.62 -16.27
CA ALA A 423 -9.01 -4.27 -17.69
C ALA A 423 -7.92 -3.21 -17.97
N TRP A 424 -7.76 -2.22 -17.08
CA TRP A 424 -6.73 -1.18 -17.19
C TRP A 424 -5.31 -1.77 -17.10
N PHE A 425 -5.07 -2.65 -16.11
CA PHE A 425 -3.78 -3.34 -15.97
C PHE A 425 -3.43 -4.24 -17.17
N ASN A 426 -4.41 -4.60 -17.98
CA ASN A 426 -4.24 -5.37 -19.23
C ASN A 426 -4.31 -4.51 -20.50
N GLY A 427 -4.24 -3.17 -20.39
CA GLY A 427 -4.14 -2.25 -21.52
C GLY A 427 -5.47 -1.73 -22.07
N LEU A 428 -6.59 -1.96 -21.37
CA LEU A 428 -7.91 -1.44 -21.73
C LEU A 428 -8.28 -0.25 -20.82
N ASN A 429 -7.56 0.86 -21.00
CA ASN A 429 -7.65 2.08 -20.18
C ASN A 429 -8.63 3.15 -20.72
N MET A 430 -9.31 2.87 -21.84
CA MET A 430 -10.25 3.76 -22.53
C MET A 430 -11.53 3.01 -22.95
N LEU A 431 -12.20 2.36 -21.99
CA LEU A 431 -13.45 1.64 -22.26
C LEU A 431 -14.56 2.63 -22.72
N PRO A 432 -15.19 2.43 -23.90
CA PRO A 432 -16.25 3.30 -24.39
C PRO A 432 -17.45 3.39 -23.44
N VAL A 433 -18.09 4.56 -23.37
CA VAL A 433 -19.20 4.86 -22.46
C VAL A 433 -20.38 3.90 -22.65
N ASP A 434 -20.72 3.53 -23.90
CA ASP A 434 -21.79 2.58 -24.22
C ASP A 434 -21.49 1.15 -23.74
N VAL A 435 -20.22 0.76 -23.68
CA VAL A 435 -19.77 -0.50 -23.09
C VAL A 435 -19.89 -0.44 -21.58
N GLN A 436 -19.45 0.66 -20.95
CA GLN A 436 -19.54 0.85 -19.49
C GLN A 436 -20.98 0.94 -19.00
N MET A 437 -21.89 1.53 -19.77
CA MET A 437 -23.31 1.69 -19.40
C MET A 437 -24.04 0.35 -19.18
N LYS A 438 -23.51 -0.77 -19.68
CA LYS A 438 -24.02 -2.13 -19.38
C LYS A 438 -23.88 -2.51 -17.89
N PHE A 439 -23.02 -1.82 -17.15
CA PHE A 439 -22.76 -2.01 -15.73
C PHE A 439 -23.38 -0.91 -14.86
N PHE A 440 -24.13 0.05 -15.44
CA PHE A 440 -24.59 1.25 -14.73
C PHE A 440 -25.40 0.93 -13.45
N ASP A 441 -26.38 0.04 -13.57
CA ASP A 441 -27.28 -0.33 -12.46
C ASP A 441 -26.59 -1.17 -11.37
N VAL A 442 -25.48 -1.84 -11.70
CA VAL A 442 -24.69 -2.69 -10.79
C VAL A 442 -23.38 -2.04 -10.34
N TRP A 443 -23.13 -0.79 -10.73
CA TRP A 443 -21.89 -0.08 -10.40
C TRP A 443 -21.74 0.09 -8.89
N GLY A 444 -20.62 -0.38 -8.33
CA GLY A 444 -20.33 -0.38 -6.89
C GLY A 444 -20.76 -1.66 -6.15
N THR A 445 -21.41 -2.60 -6.83
CA THR A 445 -21.84 -3.88 -6.23
C THR A 445 -20.77 -4.96 -6.41
N ASP A 446 -21.04 -6.17 -5.89
CA ASP A 446 -20.20 -7.36 -6.05
C ASP A 446 -20.03 -7.84 -7.51
N GLN A 447 -20.77 -7.25 -8.45
CA GLN A 447 -20.70 -7.51 -9.89
C GLN A 447 -19.72 -6.59 -10.65
N THR A 448 -19.09 -5.62 -9.99
CA THR A 448 -18.09 -4.72 -10.60
C THR A 448 -16.76 -4.75 -9.87
N TYR A 449 -15.71 -4.24 -10.49
CA TYR A 449 -14.43 -3.93 -9.86
C TYR A 449 -14.01 -2.50 -10.23
N ASN A 450 -14.86 -1.54 -9.88
CA ASN A 450 -14.94 -0.27 -10.58
C ASN A 450 -14.01 0.85 -10.06
N HIS A 451 -13.59 1.73 -10.97
CA HIS A 451 -12.90 2.99 -10.71
C HIS A 451 -13.56 4.16 -11.46
N MET A 452 -13.57 5.35 -10.87
CA MET A 452 -14.14 6.58 -11.46
C MET A 452 -13.22 7.26 -12.50
N SER A 453 -13.75 8.20 -13.27
CA SER A 453 -12.96 8.99 -14.22
C SER A 453 -12.02 10.00 -13.56
N ALA A 454 -10.87 10.24 -14.19
CA ALA A 454 -9.79 11.10 -13.70
C ALA A 454 -10.19 12.58 -13.47
N GLY A 455 -11.26 13.05 -14.11
CA GLY A 455 -11.81 14.40 -13.87
C GLY A 455 -12.28 14.58 -12.43
N TRP A 456 -12.91 13.56 -11.84
CA TRP A 456 -13.28 13.58 -10.43
C TRP A 456 -12.07 13.55 -9.51
N SER A 457 -11.06 12.74 -9.82
CA SER A 457 -9.80 12.68 -9.07
C SER A 457 -9.12 14.05 -9.01
N TRP A 458 -9.02 14.74 -10.15
CA TRP A 458 -8.47 16.10 -10.23
C TRP A 458 -9.28 17.12 -9.41
N ALA A 459 -10.60 16.96 -9.33
CA ALA A 459 -11.44 17.79 -8.45
C ALA A 459 -11.22 17.47 -6.96
N PHE A 460 -11.00 16.20 -6.59
CA PHE A 460 -10.74 15.80 -5.21
C PHE A 460 -9.32 16.05 -4.72
N ASP A 461 -8.35 16.31 -5.60
CA ASP A 461 -7.00 16.75 -5.21
C ASP A 461 -6.86 18.29 -5.08
N THR A 462 -7.97 19.04 -5.24
CA THR A 462 -8.06 20.49 -4.98
C THR A 462 -7.47 20.86 -3.61
N PRO A 463 -6.61 21.89 -3.52
CA PRO A 463 -6.35 22.94 -4.51
C PRO A 463 -5.24 22.61 -5.52
N PHE A 464 -4.66 21.41 -5.46
CA PHE A 464 -3.48 21.05 -6.22
C PHE A 464 -3.83 20.56 -7.64
N SER A 465 -2.80 20.38 -8.46
CA SER A 465 -2.87 19.67 -9.74
C SER A 465 -2.26 18.28 -9.62
N TRP A 466 -2.70 17.36 -10.50
CA TRP A 466 -2.32 15.95 -10.53
C TRP A 466 -2.75 15.15 -9.28
N PHE A 467 -2.39 13.86 -9.24
CA PHE A 467 -3.01 12.79 -8.44
C PHE A 467 -1.97 11.74 -7.99
N LYS A 468 -2.42 10.59 -7.46
CA LYS A 468 -1.63 9.37 -7.24
C LYS A 468 -0.60 9.10 -8.36
N GLN A 469 0.52 8.48 -8.00
CA GLN A 469 1.72 8.25 -8.82
C GLN A 469 2.60 9.49 -9.12
N ASN A 470 2.09 10.73 -9.10
CA ASN A 470 2.89 11.91 -9.46
C ASN A 470 3.68 12.50 -8.27
N ALA A 471 4.87 11.96 -8.01
CA ALA A 471 5.76 12.41 -6.92
C ALA A 471 6.23 13.87 -7.00
N SER A 472 6.13 14.52 -8.16
CA SER A 472 6.55 15.91 -8.37
C SER A 472 5.44 16.94 -8.18
N ARG A 473 4.23 16.53 -7.78
CA ARG A 473 3.05 17.40 -7.68
C ARG A 473 2.34 17.25 -6.35
N LEU A 474 1.93 18.37 -5.76
CA LEU A 474 1.27 18.38 -4.45
C LEU A 474 -0.02 17.55 -4.41
N GLY A 475 -0.74 17.37 -5.51
CA GLY A 475 -1.93 16.50 -5.53
C GLY A 475 -1.59 15.03 -5.26
N GLY A 476 -0.43 14.55 -5.71
CA GLY A 476 0.03 13.19 -5.44
C GLY A 476 0.59 12.97 -4.04
N VAL A 477 1.17 14.01 -3.40
CA VAL A 477 1.98 13.85 -2.18
C VAL A 477 1.52 14.66 -0.95
N ASN A 478 0.64 15.66 -1.06
CA ASN A 478 0.21 16.49 0.07
C ASN A 478 -1.22 16.16 0.52
N GLN A 479 -1.29 15.43 1.61
CA GLN A 479 -2.51 14.98 2.27
C GLN A 479 -2.96 15.95 3.37
N ASN A 480 -4.12 15.65 3.94
CA ASN A 480 -4.59 16.29 5.16
C ASN A 480 -4.64 15.27 6.32
N MET A 481 -4.49 15.77 7.55
CA MET A 481 -4.45 14.92 8.74
C MET A 481 -5.09 15.64 9.93
N VAL A 482 -5.76 14.86 10.79
CA VAL A 482 -6.24 15.32 12.10
C VAL A 482 -5.62 14.50 13.22
N VAL A 483 -5.27 15.18 14.32
CA VAL A 483 -4.63 14.56 15.48
C VAL A 483 -5.34 14.98 16.75
N SER A 484 -5.81 14.03 17.56
CA SER A 484 -6.40 14.32 18.87
C SER A 484 -5.76 13.50 19.98
N TRP A 485 -5.66 14.11 21.16
CA TRP A 485 -5.27 13.46 22.41
C TRP A 485 -5.85 14.33 23.55
N PRO A 486 -7.12 14.15 23.94
CA PRO A 486 -7.85 15.14 24.73
C PRO A 486 -7.21 15.50 26.08
N ALA A 487 -6.50 14.57 26.71
CA ALA A 487 -5.72 14.81 27.92
C ALA A 487 -4.57 15.82 27.71
N ARG A 488 -3.95 15.86 26.53
CA ARG A 488 -2.78 16.70 26.21
C ARG A 488 -3.07 17.91 25.33
N ILE A 489 -3.79 17.72 24.23
CA ILE A 489 -4.09 18.79 23.26
C ILE A 489 -5.23 19.67 23.82
N LYS A 490 -4.93 20.95 24.02
CA LYS A 490 -5.89 21.95 24.53
C LYS A 490 -6.28 23.01 23.48
N ASP A 491 -5.45 23.21 22.46
CA ASP A 491 -5.68 24.12 21.33
C ASP A 491 -6.61 23.48 20.28
N ARG A 492 -7.86 23.19 20.70
CA ARG A 492 -8.81 22.35 19.95
C ARG A 492 -9.36 23.05 18.70
N GLY A 493 -9.43 22.34 17.58
CA GLY A 493 -9.91 22.82 16.28
C GLY A 493 -8.87 23.62 15.48
N SER A 494 -7.71 23.94 16.06
CA SER A 494 -6.71 24.82 15.47
C SER A 494 -5.93 24.15 14.32
N LEU A 495 -5.48 24.99 13.38
CA LEU A 495 -4.67 24.57 12.23
C LEU A 495 -3.18 24.51 12.59
N ARG A 496 -2.48 23.61 11.91
CA ARG A 496 -1.02 23.44 11.86
C ARG A 496 -0.58 23.41 10.40
N GLU A 497 0.44 24.22 10.12
CA GLU A 497 0.97 24.49 8.77
C GLU A 497 2.43 24.07 8.63
N GLN A 498 2.99 23.45 9.69
CA GLN A 498 4.30 22.83 9.68
C GLN A 498 4.33 21.71 8.63
N PHE A 499 5.43 21.62 7.91
CA PHE A 499 5.72 20.47 7.05
C PHE A 499 5.91 19.24 7.95
N VAL A 500 5.10 18.22 7.72
CA VAL A 500 5.18 16.90 8.36
C VAL A 500 5.15 15.86 7.25
N HIS A 501 5.98 14.83 7.30
CA HIS A 501 5.92 13.69 6.38
C HIS A 501 5.54 12.40 7.13
N VAL A 502 5.04 11.37 6.45
CA VAL A 502 4.64 10.09 7.09
C VAL A 502 5.75 9.43 7.93
N ILE A 503 7.03 9.70 7.64
CA ILE A 503 8.16 9.22 8.46
C ILE A 503 8.24 9.86 9.85
N ASP A 504 7.57 10.99 10.07
CA ASP A 504 7.51 11.71 11.34
C ASP A 504 6.53 11.09 12.35
N VAL A 505 5.66 10.18 11.90
CA VAL A 505 4.64 9.54 12.75
C VAL A 505 5.27 8.60 13.78
N VAL A 506 6.24 7.76 13.38
CA VAL A 506 6.96 6.86 14.30
C VAL A 506 7.66 7.61 15.45
N PRO A 507 8.53 8.62 15.21
CA PRO A 507 9.15 9.37 16.30
C PRO A 507 8.13 10.14 17.14
N THR A 508 7.02 10.61 16.55
CA THR A 508 5.93 11.26 17.29
C THR A 508 5.24 10.29 18.26
N ILE A 509 4.92 9.07 17.82
CA ILE A 509 4.32 8.04 18.69
C ILE A 509 5.30 7.64 19.81
N LEU A 510 6.59 7.47 19.49
CA LEU A 510 7.61 7.16 20.50
C LEU A 510 7.75 8.28 21.54
N GLU A 511 7.84 9.55 21.12
CA GLU A 511 7.90 10.69 22.05
C GLU A 511 6.62 10.80 22.91
N ALA A 512 5.44 10.63 22.31
CA ALA A 512 4.16 10.63 23.04
C ALA A 512 4.07 9.51 24.08
N ALA A 513 4.62 8.33 23.80
CA ALA A 513 4.70 7.21 24.73
C ALA A 513 5.85 7.31 25.77
N GLY A 514 6.74 8.31 25.65
CA GLY A 514 7.92 8.44 26.51
C GLY A 514 9.03 7.41 26.20
N LEU A 515 9.08 6.93 24.96
CA LEU A 515 9.97 5.89 24.46
C LEU A 515 11.08 6.48 23.55
N ARG A 516 12.07 5.66 23.22
CA ARG A 516 13.15 5.98 22.27
C ARG A 516 13.27 4.86 21.23
N ALA A 517 13.83 5.18 20.07
CA ALA A 517 14.21 4.16 19.10
C ALA A 517 15.38 3.30 19.65
N PRO A 518 15.37 1.97 19.43
CA PRO A 518 16.43 1.08 19.88
C PRO A 518 17.70 1.21 19.05
N ASN A 519 18.84 0.90 19.66
CA ASN A 519 20.12 0.73 18.95
C ASN A 519 20.25 -0.70 18.37
N LEU A 520 19.64 -1.69 19.02
CA LEU A 520 19.70 -3.12 18.67
C LEU A 520 18.29 -3.73 18.72
N VAL A 521 17.94 -4.53 17.72
CA VAL A 521 16.77 -5.43 17.77
C VAL A 521 17.22 -6.82 17.36
N ASP A 522 16.96 -7.83 18.21
CA ASP A 522 17.41 -9.23 18.03
C ASP A 522 18.92 -9.36 17.75
N GLY A 523 19.72 -8.46 18.35
CA GLY A 523 21.18 -8.36 18.15
C GLY A 523 21.61 -7.61 16.88
N ILE A 524 20.68 -7.17 16.03
CA ILE A 524 20.96 -6.46 14.78
C ILE A 524 20.98 -4.94 15.03
N PRO A 525 22.10 -4.24 14.71
CA PRO A 525 22.18 -2.78 14.77
C PRO A 525 21.11 -2.13 13.91
N GLN A 526 20.35 -1.21 14.50
CA GLN A 526 19.27 -0.53 13.79
C GLN A 526 19.77 0.72 13.07
N LYS A 527 19.21 0.99 11.89
CA LYS A 527 19.34 2.30 11.23
C LYS A 527 18.63 3.37 12.05
N PRO A 528 19.10 4.62 12.07
CA PRO A 528 18.36 5.72 12.66
C PRO A 528 16.92 5.81 12.12
N ILE A 529 16.03 6.38 12.92
CA ILE A 529 14.78 6.97 12.41
C ILE A 529 15.17 8.22 11.61
N GLU A 530 14.57 8.41 10.44
CA GLU A 530 14.91 9.51 9.52
C GLU A 530 13.93 10.68 9.62
N GLY A 531 12.71 10.43 10.12
CA GLY A 531 11.75 11.46 10.49
C GLY A 531 12.04 12.13 11.83
N THR A 532 11.25 13.16 12.13
CA THR A 532 11.36 13.98 13.34
C THR A 532 9.99 14.20 13.98
N SER A 533 9.93 14.15 15.31
CA SER A 533 8.65 14.20 16.02
C SER A 533 7.98 15.58 15.94
N PHE A 534 6.68 15.57 15.63
CA PHE A 534 5.81 16.74 15.62
C PHE A 534 5.03 16.98 16.93
N VAL A 535 5.30 16.23 18.00
CA VAL A 535 4.66 16.41 19.33
C VAL A 535 4.75 17.85 19.83
N TYR A 536 5.83 18.58 19.50
CA TYR A 536 5.97 19.99 19.86
C TYR A 536 4.81 20.88 19.36
N THR A 537 4.15 20.52 18.25
CA THR A 537 3.01 21.25 17.69
C THR A 537 1.72 21.09 18.51
N PHE A 538 1.67 20.16 19.47
CA PHE A 538 0.50 19.90 20.31
C PHE A 538 0.25 21.01 21.34
N ASP A 539 1.28 21.78 21.72
CA ASP A 539 1.12 23.03 22.48
C ASP A 539 0.70 24.16 21.52
N GLY A 540 -0.40 24.85 21.83
CA GLY A 540 -0.88 26.01 21.07
C GLY A 540 0.14 27.15 20.98
N LYS A 541 1.06 27.28 21.95
CA LYS A 541 2.18 28.24 21.89
C LYS A 541 3.10 27.99 20.70
N ASN A 542 3.18 26.74 20.23
CA ASN A 542 4.00 26.32 19.11
C ASN A 542 3.21 26.26 17.78
N ALA A 543 1.96 26.73 17.74
CA ALA A 543 1.13 26.68 16.52
C ALA A 543 1.79 27.35 15.29
N LYS A 544 2.63 28.36 15.51
CA LYS A 544 3.45 29.03 14.47
C LYS A 544 4.96 28.79 14.61
N ALA A 545 5.37 27.79 15.39
CA ALA A 545 6.79 27.39 15.45
C ALA A 545 7.23 26.80 14.09
N PRO A 546 8.51 26.95 13.68
CA PRO A 546 9.01 26.38 12.43
C PRO A 546 8.83 24.86 12.34
N SER A 547 8.77 24.34 11.11
CA SER A 547 8.86 22.89 10.85
C SER A 547 10.20 22.35 11.37
N ARG A 548 10.18 21.27 12.16
CA ARG A 548 11.39 20.50 12.45
C ARG A 548 11.85 19.68 11.25
N HIS A 549 10.90 19.26 10.42
CA HIS A 549 11.18 18.57 9.16
C HIS A 549 11.48 19.63 8.09
N GLU A 550 12.76 19.84 7.80
CA GLU A 550 13.22 20.91 6.91
C GLU A 550 13.41 20.49 5.45
N ARG A 551 13.62 19.20 5.18
CA ARG A 551 13.97 18.68 3.85
C ARG A 551 13.44 17.27 3.63
N GLN A 552 12.77 17.04 2.50
CA GLN A 552 12.22 15.75 2.08
C GLN A 552 12.37 15.60 0.57
N TYR A 553 12.85 14.45 0.09
CA TYR A 553 12.79 14.11 -1.33
C TYR A 553 11.49 13.35 -1.63
N PHE A 554 11.05 13.38 -2.88
CA PHE A 554 10.00 12.53 -3.40
C PHE A 554 10.48 11.92 -4.71
N GLU A 555 10.16 10.65 -4.94
CA GLU A 555 10.41 9.96 -6.20
C GLU A 555 9.30 8.93 -6.41
N MET A 556 8.83 8.80 -7.65
CA MET A 556 8.01 7.69 -8.12
C MET A 556 8.09 7.60 -9.64
N PHE A 557 8.36 6.41 -10.19
CA PHE A 557 8.45 6.17 -11.64
C PHE A 557 9.36 7.16 -12.40
N GLY A 558 10.50 7.55 -11.81
CA GLY A 558 11.45 8.46 -12.42
C GLY A 558 11.01 9.93 -12.45
N GLN A 559 9.81 10.25 -11.94
CA GLN A 559 9.41 11.61 -11.58
C GLN A 559 9.89 11.89 -10.16
N TRP A 560 10.46 13.07 -9.92
CA TRP A 560 11.08 13.37 -8.64
C TRP A 560 10.96 14.84 -8.22
N ALA A 561 11.10 15.07 -6.93
CA ALA A 561 11.07 16.39 -6.31
C ALA A 561 11.94 16.46 -5.05
N LEU A 562 12.24 17.68 -4.63
CA LEU A 562 12.88 17.97 -3.35
C LEU A 562 12.21 19.18 -2.71
N TYR A 563 11.62 18.97 -1.54
CA TYR A 563 11.28 20.04 -0.62
C TYR A 563 12.51 20.42 0.22
N ASP A 564 12.83 21.72 0.30
CA ASP A 564 13.89 22.27 1.16
C ASP A 564 13.48 23.64 1.73
N LYS A 565 13.11 23.67 3.01
CA LYS A 565 12.79 24.88 3.80
C LYS A 565 11.76 25.81 3.16
N GLY A 566 10.77 25.26 2.46
CA GLY A 566 9.70 25.98 1.78
C GLY A 566 9.85 26.05 0.25
N TRP A 567 11.04 25.80 -0.28
CA TRP A 567 11.22 25.62 -1.72
C TRP A 567 10.85 24.20 -2.13
N LEU A 568 10.29 24.03 -3.33
CA LEU A 568 10.04 22.74 -3.96
C LEU A 568 10.65 22.74 -5.37
N LEU A 569 11.68 21.92 -5.58
CA LEU A 569 12.15 21.52 -6.92
C LEU A 569 11.29 20.36 -7.38
N SER A 570 10.91 20.32 -8.65
CA SER A 570 10.05 19.26 -9.23
C SER A 570 10.43 18.97 -10.68
N THR A 571 10.33 17.72 -11.11
CA THR A 571 10.23 17.39 -12.54
C THR A 571 8.85 17.77 -13.06
N LYS A 572 8.78 18.42 -14.22
CA LYS A 572 7.52 18.60 -14.94
C LYS A 572 6.91 17.22 -15.22
N VAL A 573 5.60 17.07 -15.00
CA VAL A 573 4.90 15.83 -15.31
C VAL A 573 4.89 15.63 -16.83
N ASN A 574 5.36 14.46 -17.25
CA ASN A 574 5.56 14.04 -18.63
C ASN A 574 4.86 12.70 -18.95
N ARG A 575 4.08 12.18 -18.00
CA ARG A 575 3.31 10.93 -18.11
C ARG A 575 2.13 11.00 -17.13
N ALA A 576 0.91 10.80 -17.63
CA ALA A 576 -0.26 10.56 -16.80
C ALA A 576 -0.31 9.08 -16.33
N PRO A 577 -0.90 8.76 -15.16
CA PRO A 577 -1.02 7.40 -14.64
C PRO A 577 -1.54 6.40 -15.67
N TRP A 578 -2.60 6.77 -16.42
CA TRP A 578 -3.19 5.93 -17.46
C TRP A 578 -2.29 5.63 -18.66
N GLU A 579 -1.17 6.34 -18.83
CA GLU A 579 -0.16 6.12 -19.89
C GLU A 579 0.91 5.11 -19.46
N SER A 580 0.50 4.00 -18.82
CA SER A 580 1.43 3.04 -18.18
C SER A 580 2.18 2.11 -19.15
N PHE A 581 1.81 2.08 -20.44
CA PHE A 581 2.37 1.20 -21.48
C PHE A 581 3.33 1.90 -22.45
N GLY A 582 3.68 3.17 -22.21
CA GLY A 582 4.60 3.94 -23.04
C GLY A 582 6.07 3.55 -22.90
N PRO A 583 6.97 4.10 -23.75
CA PRO A 583 8.41 4.00 -23.52
C PRO A 583 8.80 4.68 -22.19
N ALA A 584 9.71 4.05 -21.46
CA ALA A 584 10.28 4.63 -20.24
C ALA A 584 11.40 5.62 -20.61
N ASN A 585 11.48 6.74 -19.87
CA ASN A 585 12.60 7.68 -20.01
C ASN A 585 13.94 6.97 -19.65
N PRO A 586 14.95 6.96 -20.54
CA PRO A 586 16.23 6.30 -20.29
C PRO A 586 17.19 7.08 -19.36
N ASP A 587 17.00 8.39 -19.18
CA ASP A 587 17.71 9.19 -18.18
C ASP A 587 16.73 10.08 -17.39
N PRO A 588 15.98 9.50 -16.43
CA PRO A 588 15.04 10.24 -15.60
C PRO A 588 15.71 11.24 -14.64
N LEU A 589 17.04 11.27 -14.53
CA LEU A 589 17.76 12.26 -13.73
C LEU A 589 18.05 13.56 -14.52
N ASN A 590 18.34 13.45 -15.81
CA ASN A 590 18.79 14.58 -16.64
C ASN A 590 17.89 14.91 -17.83
N ASN A 591 17.25 13.92 -18.47
CA ASN A 591 16.26 14.18 -19.52
C ASN A 591 14.90 14.55 -18.89
N GLN A 592 14.86 15.69 -18.20
CA GLN A 592 13.69 16.19 -17.48
C GLN A 592 13.65 17.71 -17.57
N THR A 593 12.44 18.27 -17.76
CA THR A 593 12.21 19.70 -17.48
C THR A 593 12.06 19.88 -15.98
N LEU A 594 12.80 20.84 -15.40
CA LEU A 594 12.76 21.13 -13.97
C LEU A 594 12.02 22.44 -13.69
N GLU A 595 11.10 22.38 -12.74
CA GLU A 595 10.29 23.49 -12.23
C GLU A 595 10.67 23.79 -10.77
N LEU A 596 10.47 25.03 -10.32
CA LEU A 596 10.83 25.47 -8.97
C LEU A 596 9.74 26.35 -8.36
N TYR A 597 9.31 26.04 -7.15
CA TYR A 597 8.21 26.72 -6.45
C TYR A 597 8.62 27.21 -5.06
N ASP A 598 8.04 28.32 -4.61
CA ASP A 598 8.15 28.81 -3.21
C ASP A 598 6.81 28.59 -2.48
N LEU A 599 6.68 27.45 -1.80
CA LEU A 599 5.46 27.01 -1.14
C LEU A 599 5.04 27.87 0.07
N LYS A 600 5.85 28.87 0.46
CA LYS A 600 5.48 29.89 1.45
C LYS A 600 4.62 31.01 0.85
N ARG A 601 4.71 31.21 -0.46
CA ARG A 601 3.98 32.24 -1.23
C ARG A 601 2.96 31.65 -2.20
N ASP A 602 3.17 30.40 -2.60
CA ASP A 602 2.33 29.68 -3.55
C ASP A 602 1.89 28.34 -2.94
N PHE A 603 0.77 28.36 -2.23
CA PHE A 603 0.29 27.18 -1.51
C PHE A 603 0.08 25.97 -2.42
N SER A 604 -0.41 26.24 -3.64
CA SER A 604 -0.95 25.25 -4.58
C SER A 604 0.01 24.81 -5.69
N GLN A 605 1.27 25.28 -5.72
CA GLN A 605 2.30 24.90 -6.72
C GLN A 605 1.95 25.35 -8.17
N THR A 606 1.57 26.61 -8.33
CA THR A 606 1.03 27.19 -9.58
C THR A 606 2.02 28.03 -10.39
N THR A 607 3.05 28.59 -9.74
CA THR A 607 3.92 29.62 -10.32
C THR A 607 5.37 29.11 -10.38
N ASP A 608 5.81 28.66 -11.56
CA ASP A 608 7.19 28.24 -11.77
C ASP A 608 8.17 29.44 -11.74
N LEU A 609 9.22 29.30 -10.93
CA LEU A 609 10.27 30.27 -10.67
C LEU A 609 11.65 29.79 -11.18
N ALA A 610 11.73 28.65 -11.86
CA ALA A 610 12.99 28.03 -12.30
C ALA A 610 13.83 28.98 -13.17
N ALA A 611 13.22 29.57 -14.20
CA ALA A 611 13.88 30.53 -15.09
C ALA A 611 14.35 31.81 -14.37
N GLN A 612 13.69 32.19 -13.26
CA GLN A 612 14.03 33.37 -12.46
C GLN A 612 15.12 33.07 -11.41
N ASN A 613 15.32 31.81 -11.04
CA ASN A 613 16.22 31.38 -9.97
C ASN A 613 17.11 30.18 -10.37
N PRO A 614 17.86 30.25 -11.50
CA PRO A 614 18.60 29.11 -12.05
C PRO A 614 19.69 28.57 -11.11
N GLN A 615 20.29 29.45 -10.29
CA GLN A 615 21.27 29.04 -9.27
C GLN A 615 20.60 28.22 -8.15
N LYS A 616 19.42 28.63 -7.68
CA LYS A 616 18.67 27.88 -6.66
C LYS A 616 18.18 26.53 -7.19
N LEU A 617 17.77 26.48 -8.46
CA LEU A 617 17.41 25.26 -9.17
C LEU A 617 18.58 24.25 -9.17
N LYS A 618 19.78 24.72 -9.50
CA LYS A 618 21.01 23.91 -9.50
C LYS A 618 21.34 23.39 -8.09
N GLU A 619 21.35 24.26 -7.08
CA GLU A 619 21.59 23.89 -5.68
C GLU A 619 20.61 22.80 -5.19
N MET A 620 19.33 22.90 -5.58
CA MET A 620 18.32 21.92 -5.20
C MET A 620 18.47 20.60 -5.96
N LYS A 621 18.93 20.59 -7.23
CA LYS A 621 19.26 19.34 -7.94
C LYS A 621 20.47 18.65 -7.30
N GLU A 622 21.48 19.40 -6.91
CA GLU A 622 22.65 18.86 -6.17
C GLU A 622 22.24 18.28 -4.81
N ALA A 623 21.36 18.97 -4.07
CA ALA A 623 20.80 18.48 -2.81
C ALA A 623 19.91 17.23 -3.00
N PHE A 624 19.12 17.16 -4.07
CA PHE A 624 18.34 15.96 -4.41
C PHE A 624 19.26 14.77 -4.66
N ILE A 625 20.31 14.93 -5.47
CA ILE A 625 21.29 13.87 -5.76
C ILE A 625 21.98 13.38 -4.48
N ALA A 626 22.22 14.27 -3.50
CA ALA A 626 22.79 13.90 -2.21
C ALA A 626 21.82 13.05 -1.37
N GLU A 627 20.56 13.47 -1.21
CA GLU A 627 19.56 12.70 -0.47
C GLU A 627 19.21 11.38 -1.19
N ALA A 628 19.14 11.38 -2.53
CA ALA A 628 18.91 10.21 -3.35
C ALA A 628 20.01 9.13 -3.18
N LYS A 629 21.28 9.54 -3.06
CA LYS A 629 22.40 8.63 -2.72
C LYS A 629 22.31 8.13 -1.27
N LYS A 630 21.95 9.01 -0.34
CA LYS A 630 21.86 8.71 1.10
C LYS A 630 20.77 7.69 1.42
N TYR A 631 19.62 7.78 0.74
CA TYR A 631 18.43 6.98 1.03
C TYR A 631 18.11 5.89 0.00
N GLN A 632 19.08 5.51 -0.85
CA GLN A 632 18.97 4.39 -1.81
C GLN A 632 17.90 4.57 -2.90
N VAL A 633 17.74 5.79 -3.41
CA VAL A 633 16.80 6.13 -4.50
C VAL A 633 17.34 5.70 -5.88
N PHE A 634 18.65 5.56 -6.01
CA PHE A 634 19.29 5.13 -7.27
C PHE A 634 19.38 3.59 -7.39
N PRO A 635 19.15 3.02 -8.58
CA PRO A 635 18.87 3.70 -9.85
C PRO A 635 17.47 4.30 -9.90
N LEU A 636 17.35 5.50 -10.50
CA LEU A 636 16.05 6.00 -10.92
C LEU A 636 15.58 5.16 -12.11
N ASP A 637 14.33 4.75 -12.08
CA ASP A 637 13.73 3.91 -13.11
C ASP A 637 12.35 4.50 -13.45
N ALA A 638 12.10 4.73 -14.74
CA ALA A 638 10.85 5.31 -15.25
C ALA A 638 9.87 4.28 -15.87
N SER A 639 10.20 2.98 -15.80
CA SER A 639 9.32 1.92 -16.29
C SER A 639 8.12 1.69 -15.36
N VAL A 640 6.96 1.40 -15.95
CA VAL A 640 5.69 1.19 -15.24
C VAL A 640 5.13 -0.21 -15.53
N ALA A 641 4.40 -0.41 -16.63
CA ALA A 641 3.79 -1.72 -16.93
C ALA A 641 4.82 -2.87 -17.05
N ALA A 642 6.01 -2.60 -17.62
CA ALA A 642 7.07 -3.61 -17.72
C ALA A 642 7.53 -4.14 -16.35
N ARG A 643 7.40 -3.37 -15.26
CA ARG A 643 7.74 -3.87 -13.91
C ARG A 643 6.76 -4.92 -13.41
N ILE A 644 5.47 -4.83 -13.70
CA ILE A 644 4.43 -5.75 -13.18
C ILE A 644 4.83 -7.21 -13.40
N VAL A 645 5.39 -7.47 -14.58
CA VAL A 645 5.77 -8.76 -15.15
C VAL A 645 7.27 -9.07 -15.06
N ALA A 646 8.06 -8.20 -14.42
CA ALA A 646 9.48 -8.42 -14.21
C ALA A 646 9.75 -9.65 -13.32
N PRO A 647 10.78 -10.46 -13.61
CA PRO A 647 11.12 -11.63 -12.78
C PRO A 647 11.44 -11.25 -11.33
N ARG A 648 10.79 -11.93 -10.38
CA ARG A 648 11.00 -11.81 -8.93
C ARG A 648 11.47 -13.14 -8.35
N PRO A 649 12.05 -13.15 -7.13
CA PRO A 649 12.10 -14.38 -6.32
C PRO A 649 10.70 -14.99 -6.28
N ASN A 650 10.57 -16.29 -6.51
CA ASN A 650 9.27 -16.96 -6.56
C ASN A 650 9.45 -18.47 -6.33
N ILE A 651 8.59 -19.10 -5.52
CA ILE A 651 8.62 -20.55 -5.25
C ILE A 651 8.23 -21.41 -6.48
N THR A 652 7.76 -20.76 -7.54
CA THR A 652 7.47 -21.35 -8.86
C THR A 652 8.60 -21.13 -9.89
N ALA A 653 9.62 -20.33 -9.57
CA ALA A 653 10.71 -20.03 -10.49
C ALA A 653 11.45 -21.30 -10.96
N GLY A 654 11.74 -21.38 -12.25
CA GLY A 654 12.40 -22.54 -12.88
C GLY A 654 11.54 -23.81 -12.99
N ARG A 655 10.36 -23.88 -12.36
CA ARG A 655 9.48 -25.04 -12.43
C ARG A 655 8.66 -25.03 -13.71
N ARG A 656 8.64 -26.19 -14.38
CA ARG A 656 7.82 -26.44 -15.59
C ARG A 656 6.66 -27.39 -15.36
N GLU A 657 6.67 -28.14 -14.26
CA GLU A 657 5.59 -29.05 -13.86
C GLU A 657 5.16 -28.77 -12.42
N PHE A 658 3.85 -28.76 -12.21
CA PHE A 658 3.19 -28.58 -10.91
C PHE A 658 2.21 -29.73 -10.73
N VAL A 659 2.32 -30.47 -9.63
CA VAL A 659 1.50 -31.65 -9.36
C VAL A 659 0.76 -31.47 -8.05
N TYR A 660 -0.56 -31.61 -8.10
CA TYR A 660 -1.46 -31.53 -6.96
C TYR A 660 -2.21 -32.86 -6.84
N THR A 661 -2.11 -33.52 -5.69
CA THR A 661 -2.74 -34.85 -5.44
C THR A 661 -3.92 -34.77 -4.46
N ARG A 662 -4.26 -33.56 -4.01
CA ARG A 662 -5.37 -33.24 -3.12
C ARG A 662 -5.87 -31.82 -3.46
N PRO A 663 -7.13 -31.50 -3.11
CA PRO A 663 -7.61 -30.12 -3.10
C PRO A 663 -6.71 -29.21 -2.24
N MET A 664 -6.54 -27.98 -2.69
CA MET A 664 -5.72 -26.92 -2.08
C MET A 664 -6.30 -25.59 -2.53
N VAL A 665 -6.65 -24.71 -1.60
CA VAL A 665 -7.27 -23.42 -1.90
C VAL A 665 -6.48 -22.29 -1.24
N GLY A 666 -6.61 -21.08 -1.77
CA GLY A 666 -6.05 -19.89 -1.15
C GLY A 666 -4.59 -19.60 -1.49
N LEU A 667 -4.07 -20.08 -2.62
CA LEU A 667 -2.73 -19.73 -3.09
C LEU A 667 -2.79 -18.40 -3.86
N PRO A 668 -2.16 -17.29 -3.42
CA PRO A 668 -2.24 -16.03 -4.15
C PRO A 668 -1.53 -16.08 -5.49
N GLN A 669 -1.95 -15.24 -6.45
CA GLN A 669 -1.39 -15.22 -7.81
C GLN A 669 0.15 -15.13 -7.84
N GLY A 670 0.74 -14.35 -6.93
CA GLY A 670 2.19 -14.15 -6.84
C GLY A 670 3.00 -15.42 -6.60
N ASP A 671 2.42 -16.44 -5.95
CA ASP A 671 3.07 -17.73 -5.65
C ASP A 671 2.49 -18.90 -6.49
N SER A 672 1.70 -18.58 -7.52
CA SER A 672 0.96 -19.54 -8.36
C SER A 672 1.65 -19.88 -9.71
N PRO A 673 1.26 -20.99 -10.37
CA PRO A 673 1.67 -21.27 -11.75
C PRO A 673 1.12 -20.24 -12.76
N LEU A 674 1.94 -19.27 -13.16
CA LEU A 674 1.54 -18.23 -14.13
C LEU A 674 1.37 -18.77 -15.57
N LEU A 675 0.14 -18.82 -16.06
CA LEU A 675 -0.23 -19.29 -17.42
C LEU A 675 -0.31 -18.18 -18.49
N LEU A 676 -0.05 -16.91 -18.15
CA LEU A 676 -0.06 -15.82 -19.13
C LEU A 676 1.11 -15.91 -20.11
N ASN A 677 0.85 -15.56 -21.38
CA ASN A 677 1.82 -15.47 -22.48
C ASN A 677 2.72 -16.71 -22.66
N THR A 678 2.16 -17.91 -22.46
CA THR A 678 2.88 -19.19 -22.53
C THR A 678 2.00 -20.29 -23.07
N SER A 679 2.61 -21.29 -23.71
CA SER A 679 1.93 -22.57 -23.96
C SER A 679 1.86 -23.36 -22.64
N TYR A 680 0.80 -24.14 -22.45
CA TYR A 680 0.61 -24.97 -21.25
C TYR A 680 -0.28 -26.19 -21.50
N SER A 681 -0.26 -27.14 -20.58
CA SER A 681 -1.19 -28.27 -20.51
C SER A 681 -1.67 -28.42 -19.07
N VAL A 682 -2.96 -28.64 -18.87
CA VAL A 682 -3.56 -29.00 -17.59
C VAL A 682 -4.23 -30.35 -17.74
N THR A 683 -3.86 -31.34 -16.93
CA THR A 683 -4.46 -32.69 -16.95
C THR A 683 -4.92 -33.07 -15.56
N ALA A 684 -6.19 -33.45 -15.41
CA ALA A 684 -6.76 -33.96 -14.17
C ALA A 684 -7.19 -35.44 -14.31
N ASP A 685 -6.65 -36.27 -13.43
CA ASP A 685 -7.04 -37.65 -13.20
C ASP A 685 -8.09 -37.71 -12.09
N ILE A 686 -9.34 -37.97 -12.47
CA ILE A 686 -10.52 -37.90 -11.59
C ILE A 686 -11.27 -39.24 -11.55
N GLU A 687 -12.07 -39.41 -10.52
CA GLU A 687 -12.99 -40.54 -10.36
C GLU A 687 -14.41 -39.97 -10.10
N VAL A 688 -15.31 -40.25 -11.03
CA VAL A 688 -16.70 -39.80 -11.08
C VAL A 688 -17.57 -40.86 -10.38
N PRO A 689 -18.36 -40.50 -9.36
CA PRO A 689 -19.21 -41.45 -8.65
C PRO A 689 -20.47 -41.80 -9.46
N ALA A 690 -21.25 -42.78 -8.99
CA ALA A 690 -22.43 -43.29 -9.69
C ALA A 690 -23.50 -42.24 -10.02
N GLY A 691 -23.58 -41.15 -9.24
CA GLY A 691 -24.50 -40.03 -9.47
C GLY A 691 -23.98 -38.94 -10.43
N GLY A 692 -22.81 -39.13 -11.06
CA GLY A 692 -22.11 -38.08 -11.79
C GLY A 692 -21.27 -37.18 -10.86
N ALA A 693 -20.54 -36.23 -11.44
CA ALA A 693 -19.70 -35.28 -10.71
C ALA A 693 -19.87 -33.85 -11.24
N GLU A 694 -19.66 -32.90 -10.35
CA GLU A 694 -19.75 -31.46 -10.55
C GLU A 694 -18.69 -30.74 -9.70
N GLY A 695 -18.29 -29.54 -10.10
CA GLY A 695 -17.39 -28.66 -9.32
C GLY A 695 -16.03 -28.42 -9.97
N MET A 696 -15.24 -27.56 -9.32
CA MET A 696 -13.99 -27.03 -9.84
C MET A 696 -12.80 -27.99 -9.68
N LEU A 697 -12.04 -28.20 -10.76
CA LEU A 697 -10.78 -28.95 -10.74
C LEU A 697 -9.58 -28.01 -10.51
N LEU A 698 -9.56 -26.89 -11.23
CA LEU A 698 -8.56 -25.82 -11.16
C LEU A 698 -9.20 -24.46 -11.48
N THR A 699 -8.96 -23.43 -10.68
CA THR A 699 -9.24 -22.02 -11.07
C THR A 699 -8.07 -21.11 -10.72
N SER A 700 -7.96 -19.98 -11.42
CA SER A 700 -7.07 -18.87 -11.06
C SER A 700 -7.65 -17.55 -11.55
N GLY A 701 -7.85 -16.59 -10.65
CA GLY A 701 -8.67 -15.42 -10.94
C GLY A 701 -10.16 -15.72 -10.77
N GLY A 702 -11.01 -14.75 -11.11
CA GLY A 702 -12.45 -14.81 -10.81
C GLY A 702 -13.31 -14.00 -11.77
N ARG A 703 -14.40 -13.40 -11.25
CA ARG A 703 -15.42 -12.62 -11.98
C ARG A 703 -14.82 -11.50 -12.84
N PHE A 704 -13.70 -10.93 -12.43
CA PHE A 704 -13.05 -9.77 -13.08
C PHE A 704 -11.87 -10.11 -13.98
N GLY A 705 -11.52 -11.39 -14.11
CA GLY A 705 -10.45 -11.87 -15.00
C GLY A 705 -9.78 -13.12 -14.44
N GLY A 706 -9.64 -14.16 -15.26
CA GLY A 706 -9.18 -15.47 -14.79
C GLY A 706 -9.44 -16.61 -15.77
N TYR A 707 -9.18 -17.84 -15.31
CA TYR A 707 -9.55 -19.07 -16.01
C TYR A 707 -10.03 -20.13 -15.03
N GLY A 708 -10.81 -21.10 -15.52
CA GLY A 708 -11.28 -22.22 -14.71
C GLY A 708 -11.50 -23.50 -15.52
N PHE A 709 -11.25 -24.64 -14.88
CA PHE A 709 -11.45 -25.99 -15.38
C PHE A 709 -12.34 -26.76 -14.40
N TYR A 710 -13.57 -27.09 -14.80
CA TYR A 710 -14.59 -27.67 -13.92
C TYR A 710 -15.44 -28.70 -14.65
N LEU A 711 -16.23 -29.46 -13.89
CA LEU A 711 -17.39 -30.18 -14.43
C LEU A 711 -18.66 -29.36 -14.18
N LYS A 712 -19.45 -29.13 -15.24
CA LYS A 712 -20.80 -28.53 -15.17
C LYS A 712 -21.82 -29.58 -15.64
N ASN A 713 -22.79 -29.97 -14.81
CA ASN A 713 -23.72 -31.08 -15.14
C ASN A 713 -22.98 -32.34 -15.65
N GLY A 714 -21.84 -32.70 -15.05
CA GLY A 714 -20.98 -33.81 -15.50
C GLY A 714 -20.11 -33.57 -16.74
N ARG A 715 -20.29 -32.47 -17.49
CA ARG A 715 -19.49 -32.17 -18.69
C ARG A 715 -18.22 -31.39 -18.32
N PRO A 716 -17.03 -31.75 -18.84
CA PRO A 716 -15.82 -30.97 -18.62
C PRO A 716 -15.87 -29.65 -19.37
N VAL A 717 -15.49 -28.58 -18.68
CA VAL A 717 -15.50 -27.20 -19.18
C VAL A 717 -14.17 -26.52 -18.85
N TRP A 718 -13.50 -25.96 -19.86
CA TRP A 718 -12.47 -24.93 -19.67
C TRP A 718 -13.04 -23.57 -20.07
N VAL A 719 -12.79 -22.53 -19.28
CA VAL A 719 -13.18 -21.16 -19.62
C VAL A 719 -12.04 -20.17 -19.35
N TRP A 720 -11.93 -19.15 -20.21
CA TRP A 720 -11.17 -17.93 -19.99
C TRP A 720 -12.13 -16.76 -19.84
N ASN A 721 -11.98 -15.99 -18.75
CA ASN A 721 -12.69 -14.73 -18.53
C ASN A 721 -11.80 -13.56 -18.93
N MET A 722 -12.17 -12.89 -20.03
CA MET A 722 -11.49 -11.74 -20.61
C MET A 722 -12.00 -10.46 -19.96
N VAL A 723 -11.57 -10.25 -18.72
CA VAL A 723 -11.86 -9.08 -17.89
C VAL A 723 -13.35 -8.68 -17.85
N ASP A 724 -14.22 -9.69 -17.74
CA ASP A 724 -15.68 -9.60 -17.70
C ASP A 724 -16.38 -9.13 -19.01
N LEU A 725 -15.60 -8.86 -20.07
CA LEU A 725 -16.13 -8.44 -21.38
C LEU A 725 -16.47 -9.63 -22.28
N GLU A 726 -15.74 -10.75 -22.18
CA GLU A 726 -15.97 -11.97 -22.95
C GLU A 726 -15.60 -13.22 -22.12
N ARG A 727 -16.36 -14.31 -22.26
CA ARG A 727 -16.05 -15.61 -21.64
C ARG A 727 -15.87 -16.69 -22.71
N LEU A 728 -14.63 -16.96 -23.06
CA LEU A 728 -14.26 -17.97 -24.07
C LEU A 728 -14.34 -19.36 -23.43
N LYS A 729 -15.31 -20.18 -23.85
CA LYS A 729 -15.58 -21.51 -23.27
C LYS A 729 -15.32 -22.66 -24.24
N TRP A 730 -14.65 -23.70 -23.75
CA TRP A 730 -14.52 -25.02 -24.35
C TRP A 730 -15.30 -26.00 -23.46
N GLU A 731 -16.20 -26.79 -24.04
CA GLU A 731 -17.12 -27.64 -23.29
C GLU A 731 -17.25 -28.99 -24.00
N GLY A 732 -17.17 -30.09 -23.24
CA GLY A 732 -17.42 -31.43 -23.74
C GLY A 732 -18.90 -31.64 -24.02
N THR A 733 -19.23 -32.35 -25.10
CA THR A 733 -20.63 -32.54 -25.52
C THR A 733 -21.42 -33.43 -24.58
N GLU A 734 -20.81 -34.45 -23.98
CA GLU A 734 -21.47 -35.44 -23.12
C GLU A 734 -20.98 -35.40 -21.66
N PRO A 735 -21.82 -35.78 -20.68
CA PRO A 735 -21.40 -35.93 -19.30
C PRO A 735 -20.44 -37.12 -19.15
N LEU A 736 -19.48 -37.01 -18.23
CA LEU A 736 -18.60 -38.13 -17.90
C LEU A 736 -19.40 -39.27 -17.24
N SER A 737 -19.10 -40.50 -17.64
CA SER A 737 -19.69 -41.69 -17.01
C SER A 737 -19.14 -41.93 -15.60
N PRO A 738 -19.80 -42.76 -14.76
CA PRO A 738 -19.20 -43.23 -13.52
C PRO A 738 -17.92 -44.03 -13.77
N GLY A 739 -16.85 -43.72 -13.05
CA GLY A 739 -15.54 -44.37 -13.22
C GLY A 739 -14.37 -43.40 -13.24
N LYS A 740 -13.21 -43.88 -13.69
CA LYS A 740 -11.98 -43.08 -13.80
C LYS A 740 -11.90 -42.41 -15.15
N HIS A 741 -11.63 -41.10 -15.15
CA HIS A 741 -11.47 -40.29 -16.35
C HIS A 741 -10.22 -39.43 -16.27
N LYS A 742 -9.59 -39.19 -17.41
CA LYS A 742 -8.53 -38.20 -17.61
C LYS A 742 -9.08 -37.07 -18.46
N VAL A 743 -9.31 -35.91 -17.87
CA VAL A 743 -9.70 -34.69 -18.59
C VAL A 743 -8.49 -33.77 -18.73
N ALA A 744 -8.28 -33.19 -19.90
CA ALA A 744 -7.12 -32.36 -20.16
C ALA A 744 -7.42 -31.15 -21.06
N PHE A 745 -6.72 -30.05 -20.85
CA PHE A 745 -6.76 -28.86 -21.68
C PHE A 745 -5.34 -28.45 -22.08
N ASP A 746 -5.07 -28.41 -23.39
CA ASP A 746 -3.80 -27.95 -23.96
C ASP A 746 -3.98 -26.58 -24.60
N PHE A 747 -3.04 -25.67 -24.38
CA PHE A 747 -3.01 -24.35 -24.99
C PHE A 747 -1.65 -24.10 -25.66
N VAL A 748 -1.69 -23.73 -26.94
CA VAL A 748 -0.52 -23.33 -27.73
C VAL A 748 -0.57 -21.82 -27.91
N TYR A 749 0.47 -21.11 -27.47
CA TYR A 749 0.55 -19.65 -27.53
C TYR A 749 1.39 -19.16 -28.72
N ASP A 750 0.83 -18.25 -29.51
CA ASP A 750 1.38 -17.78 -30.78
C ASP A 750 2.13 -16.44 -30.62
N GLY A 751 3.07 -16.38 -29.66
CA GLY A 751 3.81 -15.17 -29.33
C GLY A 751 5.19 -15.40 -28.70
N LYS A 752 6.06 -14.36 -28.75
CA LYS A 752 7.43 -14.40 -28.19
C LYS A 752 7.50 -14.47 -26.65
N GLY A 753 6.36 -14.38 -25.96
CA GLY A 753 6.22 -14.53 -24.51
C GLY A 753 6.69 -13.30 -23.73
N THR A 754 6.77 -13.42 -22.41
CA THR A 754 7.15 -12.29 -21.54
C THR A 754 8.62 -11.85 -21.66
N GLY A 755 9.47 -12.60 -22.37
CA GLY A 755 10.88 -12.27 -22.55
C GLY A 755 11.12 -10.91 -23.24
N THR A 756 10.20 -10.43 -24.08
CA THR A 756 10.32 -9.12 -24.75
C THR A 756 10.27 -7.94 -23.77
N LEU A 757 9.60 -8.12 -22.63
CA LEU A 757 9.34 -7.06 -21.64
C LEU A 757 10.62 -6.62 -20.91
N ALA A 758 11.65 -7.47 -20.88
CA ALA A 758 12.99 -7.10 -20.38
C ALA A 758 13.67 -6.00 -21.21
N PHE A 759 13.17 -5.73 -22.42
CA PHE A 759 13.62 -4.68 -23.33
C PHE A 759 12.58 -3.54 -23.46
N ASN A 760 11.62 -3.47 -22.52
CA ASN A 760 10.46 -2.59 -22.55
C ASN A 760 9.65 -2.70 -23.86
N ASP A 761 9.49 -3.93 -24.38
CA ASP A 761 8.75 -4.21 -25.60
C ASP A 761 7.59 -5.18 -25.36
N PHE A 762 6.39 -4.77 -25.77
CA PHE A 762 5.14 -5.50 -25.52
C PHE A 762 4.73 -6.42 -26.70
N SER A 763 5.54 -6.55 -27.76
CA SER A 763 5.18 -7.37 -28.94
C SER A 763 5.06 -8.87 -28.65
N GLY A 764 5.68 -9.36 -27.57
CA GLY A 764 5.63 -10.77 -27.16
C GLY A 764 4.40 -11.19 -26.36
N VAL A 765 3.62 -10.24 -25.83
CA VAL A 765 2.49 -10.48 -24.91
C VAL A 765 1.11 -10.22 -25.54
N GLY A 766 0.05 -10.77 -24.93
CA GLY A 766 -1.34 -10.59 -25.37
C GLY A 766 -1.66 -11.21 -26.74
N ARG A 767 -0.77 -12.07 -27.26
CA ARG A 767 -0.88 -12.67 -28.60
C ARG A 767 -1.97 -13.76 -28.65
N PRO A 768 -2.37 -14.22 -29.86
CA PRO A 768 -3.32 -15.32 -29.99
C PRO A 768 -2.79 -16.63 -29.39
N GLY A 769 -3.68 -17.60 -29.27
CA GLY A 769 -3.31 -18.99 -29.04
C GLY A 769 -4.48 -19.93 -29.28
N THR A 770 -4.21 -21.23 -29.41
CA THR A 770 -5.23 -22.25 -29.68
C THR A 770 -5.37 -23.21 -28.51
N GLY A 771 -6.58 -23.28 -27.95
CA GLY A 771 -6.95 -24.17 -26.85
C GLY A 771 -7.66 -25.42 -27.35
N THR A 772 -7.35 -26.58 -26.75
CA THR A 772 -7.93 -27.88 -27.08
C THR A 772 -8.29 -28.64 -25.80
N LEU A 773 -9.58 -28.94 -25.62
CA LEU A 773 -10.12 -29.75 -24.52
C LEU A 773 -10.22 -31.22 -24.94
N LYS A 774 -9.83 -32.12 -24.04
CA LYS A 774 -9.76 -33.57 -24.25
C LYS A 774 -10.38 -34.36 -23.10
N VAL A 775 -10.96 -35.51 -23.43
CA VAL A 775 -11.49 -36.52 -22.48
C VAL A 775 -10.93 -37.88 -22.89
N ASP A 776 -10.23 -38.54 -21.97
CA ASP A 776 -9.60 -39.85 -22.16
C ASP A 776 -8.73 -39.94 -23.44
N GLY A 777 -8.06 -38.83 -23.75
CA GLY A 777 -7.22 -38.65 -24.94
C GLY A 777 -7.93 -38.17 -26.21
N GLN A 778 -9.26 -38.27 -26.27
CA GLN A 778 -10.06 -37.80 -27.41
C GLN A 778 -10.30 -36.30 -27.34
N VAL A 779 -10.18 -35.60 -28.48
CA VAL A 779 -10.49 -34.16 -28.57
C VAL A 779 -12.00 -33.96 -28.59
N VAL A 780 -12.51 -33.12 -27.69
CA VAL A 780 -13.95 -32.79 -27.61
C VAL A 780 -14.27 -31.35 -27.99
N ALA A 781 -13.30 -30.42 -27.89
CA ALA A 781 -13.43 -29.06 -28.39
C ALA A 781 -12.07 -28.42 -28.70
N THR A 782 -11.98 -27.69 -29.82
CA THR A 782 -10.82 -26.84 -30.16
C THR A 782 -11.33 -25.46 -30.58
N LYS A 783 -10.67 -24.39 -30.10
CA LYS A 783 -10.98 -22.99 -30.45
C LYS A 783 -9.72 -22.14 -30.38
N THR A 784 -9.62 -21.13 -31.23
CA THR A 784 -8.58 -20.11 -31.17
C THR A 784 -9.05 -18.92 -30.34
N MET A 785 -8.20 -18.48 -29.42
CA MET A 785 -8.32 -17.29 -28.60
C MET A 785 -7.58 -16.15 -29.33
N PRO A 786 -8.27 -15.13 -29.86
CA PRO A 786 -7.64 -14.15 -30.75
C PRO A 786 -6.68 -13.19 -30.04
N LYS A 787 -6.87 -12.97 -28.74
CA LYS A 787 -5.95 -12.27 -27.83
C LYS A 787 -5.99 -12.91 -26.46
N THR A 788 -4.85 -12.98 -25.80
CA THR A 788 -4.71 -13.40 -24.39
C THR A 788 -4.63 -12.18 -23.47
N LEU A 789 -4.79 -12.37 -22.16
CA LEU A 789 -4.50 -11.30 -21.19
C LEU A 789 -2.97 -11.08 -21.09
N PRO A 790 -2.46 -9.87 -21.36
CA PRO A 790 -1.03 -9.63 -21.50
C PRO A 790 -0.27 -9.53 -20.17
N MET A 791 -0.88 -9.04 -19.09
CA MET A 791 -0.13 -8.56 -17.91
C MET A 791 -0.47 -9.30 -16.62
N ILE A 792 -1.75 -9.36 -16.25
CA ILE A 792 -2.17 -9.83 -14.93
C ILE A 792 -3.55 -10.50 -14.97
N LEU A 793 -3.76 -11.47 -14.07
CA LEU A 793 -5.08 -11.95 -13.68
C LEU A 793 -5.61 -11.06 -12.55
N GLN A 794 -6.84 -11.27 -12.11
CA GLN A 794 -7.30 -10.61 -10.89
C GLN A 794 -6.41 -11.02 -9.70
N TRP A 795 -5.89 -10.04 -8.96
CA TRP A 795 -4.83 -10.22 -7.97
C TRP A 795 -5.33 -10.49 -6.53
N ASP A 796 -6.57 -10.11 -6.22
CA ASP A 796 -7.24 -10.43 -4.96
C ASP A 796 -7.95 -11.80 -5.02
N GLU A 797 -7.70 -12.57 -6.08
CA GLU A 797 -8.22 -13.90 -6.33
C GLU A 797 -7.15 -14.99 -6.12
N SER A 798 -7.59 -16.20 -5.79
CA SER A 798 -6.72 -17.33 -5.53
C SER A 798 -6.51 -18.24 -6.76
N PHE A 799 -5.43 -19.01 -6.71
CA PHE A 799 -5.23 -20.23 -7.48
C PHE A 799 -5.71 -21.40 -6.62
N ASP A 800 -6.80 -22.05 -7.02
CA ASP A 800 -7.45 -23.10 -6.26
C ASP A 800 -7.51 -24.42 -7.04
N ILE A 801 -7.38 -25.53 -6.32
CA ILE A 801 -7.47 -26.91 -6.79
C ILE A 801 -8.61 -27.60 -6.04
N GLY A 802 -9.56 -28.20 -6.77
CA GLY A 802 -10.69 -28.93 -6.19
C GLY A 802 -11.84 -28.06 -5.64
N SER A 803 -11.73 -26.73 -5.73
CA SER A 803 -12.79 -25.76 -5.45
C SER A 803 -12.50 -24.47 -6.21
N ASP A 804 -13.52 -23.63 -6.33
CA ASP A 804 -13.37 -22.16 -6.37
C ASP A 804 -13.84 -21.66 -4.98
N THR A 805 -13.24 -20.61 -4.42
CA THR A 805 -13.53 -20.13 -3.05
C THR A 805 -13.90 -18.65 -2.94
N LEU A 806 -13.68 -17.84 -3.99
CA LEU A 806 -13.83 -16.39 -3.95
C LEU A 806 -14.93 -15.92 -4.92
N THR A 807 -14.62 -15.36 -6.09
CA THR A 807 -15.64 -14.96 -7.09
C THR A 807 -15.63 -15.84 -8.34
N GLY A 808 -16.81 -16.18 -8.86
CA GLY A 808 -16.92 -17.16 -9.93
C GLY A 808 -16.38 -16.64 -11.27
N VAL A 809 -15.39 -17.35 -11.83
CA VAL A 809 -14.83 -17.03 -13.16
C VAL A 809 -15.90 -17.03 -14.26
N ASN A 810 -16.93 -17.86 -14.10
CA ASN A 810 -18.15 -17.83 -14.89
C ASN A 810 -19.39 -18.01 -13.99
N ASP A 811 -19.82 -16.90 -13.41
CA ASP A 811 -20.97 -16.77 -12.51
C ASP A 811 -22.33 -17.22 -13.08
N ALA A 812 -22.41 -17.51 -14.39
CA ALA A 812 -23.58 -18.09 -15.06
C ALA A 812 -23.52 -19.63 -15.18
N ASP A 813 -22.34 -20.23 -14.95
CA ASP A 813 -22.15 -21.69 -14.96
C ASP A 813 -22.20 -22.29 -13.55
N TYR A 814 -21.78 -21.54 -12.51
CA TYR A 814 -21.79 -21.96 -11.10
C TYR A 814 -21.74 -20.75 -10.13
N LYS A 815 -21.78 -21.00 -8.81
CA LYS A 815 -21.48 -20.02 -7.75
C LYS A 815 -20.45 -20.58 -6.74
N PRO A 816 -19.48 -19.78 -6.24
CA PRO A 816 -18.58 -20.19 -5.18
C PRO A 816 -19.29 -20.40 -3.82
N PRO A 817 -18.78 -21.29 -2.94
CA PRO A 817 -17.65 -22.18 -3.17
C PRO A 817 -18.04 -23.40 -4.03
N PHE A 818 -17.41 -23.57 -5.19
CA PHE A 818 -17.79 -24.61 -6.18
C PHE A 818 -16.92 -25.87 -6.05
N ARG A 819 -17.11 -26.58 -4.94
CA ARG A 819 -16.29 -27.75 -4.53
C ARG A 819 -16.52 -28.95 -5.45
N PHE A 820 -15.45 -29.64 -5.84
CA PHE A 820 -15.54 -30.87 -6.62
C PHE A 820 -16.17 -32.02 -5.81
N THR A 821 -17.23 -32.62 -6.38
CA THR A 821 -18.00 -33.71 -5.76
C THR A 821 -17.49 -35.10 -6.13
N GLY A 822 -16.66 -35.21 -7.18
CA GLY A 822 -15.88 -36.42 -7.47
C GLY A 822 -14.60 -36.50 -6.65
N LYS A 823 -13.80 -37.53 -6.90
CA LYS A 823 -12.49 -37.69 -6.25
C LYS A 823 -11.38 -37.27 -7.20
N LEU A 824 -10.61 -36.25 -6.82
CA LEU A 824 -9.39 -35.84 -7.50
C LEU A 824 -8.24 -36.78 -7.08
N ASN A 825 -7.63 -37.48 -8.04
CA ASN A 825 -6.46 -38.33 -7.78
C ASN A 825 -5.15 -37.59 -8.06
N LYS A 826 -5.09 -36.84 -9.16
CA LYS A 826 -3.93 -36.02 -9.55
C LYS A 826 -4.38 -34.89 -10.48
N LEU A 827 -3.84 -33.70 -10.33
CA LEU A 827 -3.84 -32.63 -11.33
C LEU A 827 -2.40 -32.25 -11.63
N THR A 828 -2.04 -32.22 -12.92
CA THR A 828 -0.74 -31.75 -13.40
C THR A 828 -0.95 -30.49 -14.22
N VAL A 829 -0.19 -29.43 -13.93
CA VAL A 829 -0.03 -28.26 -14.80
C VAL A 829 1.40 -28.27 -15.34
N THR A 830 1.55 -28.27 -16.67
CA THR A 830 2.84 -28.21 -17.36
C THR A 830 2.93 -26.93 -18.16
N VAL A 831 4.01 -26.16 -17.99
CA VAL A 831 4.20 -24.83 -18.59
C VAL A 831 5.42 -24.81 -19.52
N ASN A 832 5.20 -24.33 -20.74
CA ASN A 832 6.15 -24.27 -21.84
C ASN A 832 6.34 -22.83 -22.31
N ARG A 833 7.16 -22.07 -21.56
CA ARG A 833 7.39 -20.64 -21.81
C ARG A 833 8.19 -20.43 -23.11
N PRO A 834 7.73 -19.57 -24.04
CA PRO A 834 8.52 -19.13 -25.18
C PRO A 834 9.91 -18.64 -24.75
N GLN A 835 10.91 -18.91 -25.57
CA GLN A 835 12.29 -18.44 -25.37
C GLN A 835 12.66 -17.54 -26.55
N LEU A 836 13.24 -16.38 -26.26
CA LEU A 836 13.77 -15.50 -27.30
C LEU A 836 15.00 -16.15 -27.94
N SER A 837 15.09 -16.11 -29.27
CA SER A 837 16.31 -16.48 -29.98
C SER A 837 17.37 -15.37 -29.87
N PRO A 838 18.65 -15.66 -30.14
CA PRO A 838 19.68 -14.62 -30.23
C PRO A 838 19.38 -13.54 -31.28
N ALA A 839 18.59 -13.86 -32.31
CA ALA A 839 18.13 -12.89 -33.30
C ALA A 839 17.06 -11.94 -32.72
N ASP A 840 16.09 -12.48 -31.97
CA ASP A 840 15.07 -11.67 -31.29
C ASP A 840 15.70 -10.69 -30.29
N ILE A 841 16.67 -11.16 -29.49
CA ILE A 841 17.39 -10.32 -28.52
C ILE A 841 18.11 -9.17 -29.24
N LYS A 842 18.81 -9.46 -30.33
CA LYS A 842 19.53 -8.44 -31.11
C LYS A 842 18.58 -7.40 -31.76
N GLU A 843 17.41 -7.83 -32.21
CA GLU A 843 16.34 -6.96 -32.72
C GLU A 843 15.84 -6.02 -31.60
N LEU A 844 15.47 -6.59 -30.45
CA LEU A 844 14.96 -5.85 -29.29
C LEU A 844 15.98 -4.85 -28.74
N GLU A 845 17.25 -5.24 -28.61
CA GLU A 845 18.33 -4.33 -28.22
C GLU A 845 18.50 -3.16 -29.19
N ALA A 846 18.39 -3.41 -30.50
CA ALA A 846 18.49 -2.36 -31.51
C ALA A 846 17.31 -1.38 -31.41
N THR A 847 16.08 -1.89 -31.29
CA THR A 847 14.88 -1.07 -31.09
C THR A 847 14.97 -0.23 -29.82
N MET A 848 15.44 -0.80 -28.71
CA MET A 848 15.60 -0.10 -27.43
C MET A 848 16.63 1.04 -27.55
N ARG A 849 17.77 0.81 -28.25
CA ARG A 849 18.77 1.86 -28.50
C ARG A 849 18.24 2.96 -29.43
N THR A 850 17.49 2.63 -30.46
CA THR A 850 16.92 3.64 -31.37
C THR A 850 15.91 4.54 -30.66
N LYS A 851 15.02 3.98 -29.83
CA LYS A 851 14.08 4.77 -29.00
C LYS A 851 14.83 5.73 -28.06
N ALA A 852 15.93 5.27 -27.44
CA ALA A 852 16.77 6.11 -26.58
C ALA A 852 17.61 7.18 -27.31
N ILE A 853 17.48 7.32 -28.64
CA ILE A 853 18.15 8.33 -29.48
C ILE A 853 17.13 9.26 -30.18
N SER A 854 15.86 8.85 -30.30
CA SER A 854 14.78 9.66 -30.87
C SER A 854 14.12 10.63 -29.88
N ASP A 855 14.39 10.44 -28.59
CA ASP A 855 13.76 11.09 -27.43
C ASP A 855 14.81 11.88 -26.61
#